data_AF-A0A4S2JPC6-F1
#
_entry.id   AF-A0A4S2JPC6-F1
#
_cell.length_a   1.000
_cell.length_b   1.000
_cell.length_c   1.000
_cell.angle_alpha   90.00
_cell.angle_beta   90.00
_cell.angle_gamma   90.00
#
_symmetry.space_group_name_H-M   'P 1'
#
loop_
_entity.id
_entity.type
_entity.pdbx_description
1 polymer ?
#
loop_
_entity_poly.entity_id
_entity_poly.type
_entity_poly.pdbx_seq_one_letter_code
_entity_poly.pdbx_strand_id
1 'polypeptide(L)'
;MTMSPQSHKNNLTPKDMQSNGYSAGNTMAKEAKNHSSPSMPWFGMDIGGTLCKLVYFEPKDITRDEADAEVETLKNIRRYLTKNSAYGKTGHRDTHLQMNNVSIRGRRGTLHFIRFPTSEMGNFLALAKSKGMANLVTTVCATGGGAFKFEDNFKKEVNMNLAKFDELDSLIRGMLYIETTNPHECYYWSNPTDDSKCQKVPYDFSEPYPFLLVNIGSGVSILAVYGSENYKRISGTSLGGGTFLGLCCLLTGCNTFEEAIELATGGDNTTVDKLVKDIYGGGYGRFGLPGDLVASSFGQMNSKDRRNTVTKEDLARATLVTITNNIGSIARMCAGNEKIERVVFVGNFLRVNPIAMKLLAYAMDYWSKGTLKALFLEHEGPKKAKGKATDNVDGVDTTKMNREQLEIYAHKILEEMEREREERNFFQLERDKLRTFWEITRHQLDEARAVVRNKEREKEELAENHEAELKLYKQKVKHLMYEHQTNLSETKADHLVALKLAQDDHVVQENELIKDKTELKNVQKEQELAYMNEIRALKLHNSEEMSNMMKKFESEAVELEQKYEQKLTSQYESLILKHRMEITEVEERKNAQIANLIKNHENAFTEMKNYYNDITLNNLSLIKSMKEQMEVMRNNEERMKKQVRELTAENKKYSADLKASQETAAELNRQLANYEKDKQCLVNTKRRLSTVVKDLENLKWENEVLELRFEKCQSERDELHSRFVSAIFELQQKTGLKNVLLEKKLEKLSDLLEQREAQISEVLAAAQLDPAAVVSVNKKLEDMLNRKNTAIQDLQYELAKVCKAHDDLLAAYESKLQEYGIPKSELGFQPLRMKIAGTKLGLGPASLVTSN
;
A
#
# COMPACT_ATOMS: atom_id res chain seq x y z
N MET A 1 47.17 32.90 59.58
CA MET A 1 48.02 34.11 59.51
C MET A 1 47.41 35.06 58.49
N THR A 2 47.43 36.35 58.79
CA THR A 2 46.99 37.45 57.92
C THR A 2 47.90 37.61 56.70
N MET A 3 47.33 37.98 55.54
CA MET A 3 47.82 39.07 54.67
C MET A 3 46.78 39.35 53.57
N SER A 4 46.39 40.61 53.46
CA SER A 4 45.48 41.17 52.44
C SER A 4 46.34 41.97 51.41
N PRO A 5 45.79 42.60 50.35
CA PRO A 5 46.41 42.49 49.02
C PRO A 5 47.17 43.74 48.57
N GLN A 6 47.85 43.65 47.42
CA GLN A 6 48.29 44.82 46.65
C GLN A 6 47.83 44.77 45.19
N SER A 7 47.66 45.97 44.64
CA SER A 7 46.93 46.29 43.42
C SER A 7 47.79 47.12 42.45
N HIS A 8 47.21 47.52 41.31
CA HIS A 8 47.68 48.49 40.29
C HIS A 8 48.25 47.89 39.00
N LYS A 9 47.99 48.44 37.79
CA LYS A 9 47.29 49.69 37.39
C LYS A 9 46.70 49.54 35.96
N ASN A 10 45.48 50.06 35.77
CA ASN A 10 45.04 51.10 34.82
C ASN A 10 45.83 51.27 33.48
N ASN A 11 45.20 51.64 32.35
CA ASN A 11 44.49 52.92 32.25
C ASN A 11 43.63 53.14 30.99
N LEU A 12 42.76 54.17 31.08
CA LEU A 12 41.92 54.82 30.05
C LEU A 12 40.73 53.98 29.53
N THR A 13 39.52 54.50 29.27
CA THR A 13 38.88 55.81 29.59
C THR A 13 37.34 55.68 29.55
N PRO A 14 36.55 56.37 30.41
CA PRO A 14 35.08 56.31 30.41
C PRO A 14 34.41 57.53 29.76
N LYS A 15 33.19 57.35 29.22
CA LYS A 15 32.20 58.43 29.06
C LYS A 15 30.77 57.94 29.30
N ASP A 16 30.12 58.63 30.23
CA ASP A 16 28.68 58.95 30.28
C ASP A 16 27.67 57.81 30.39
N MET A 17 27.55 57.28 31.62
CA MET A 17 26.28 56.80 32.19
C MET A 17 25.79 57.82 33.22
N GLN A 18 24.52 58.25 33.16
CA GLN A 18 23.51 57.90 34.18
C GLN A 18 22.10 58.46 33.91
N SER A 19 21.12 57.73 34.47
CA SER A 19 19.77 58.15 34.87
C SER A 19 18.83 58.85 33.87
N ASN A 20 17.84 58.08 33.41
CA ASN A 20 16.41 58.36 33.59
C ASN A 20 15.69 57.00 33.59
N GLY A 21 14.64 56.72 34.36
CA GLY A 21 13.64 57.64 34.92
C GLY A 21 12.28 57.23 34.34
N TYR A 22 11.39 56.68 35.16
CA TYR A 22 10.14 56.06 34.70
C TYR A 22 9.24 57.04 33.92
N SER A 23 8.74 56.60 32.74
CA SER A 23 7.38 56.92 32.29
C SER A 23 6.92 55.95 31.18
N ALA A 24 6.26 54.87 31.58
CA ALA A 24 5.47 54.06 30.65
C ALA A 24 4.09 54.73 30.51
N GLY A 25 3.90 55.54 29.47
CA GLY A 25 2.63 56.20 29.16
C GLY A 25 2.47 56.39 27.65
N ASN A 26 1.27 56.13 27.14
CA ASN A 26 0.85 56.34 25.74
C ASN A 26 1.65 55.61 24.64
N THR A 27 1.43 54.29 24.48
CA THR A 27 1.44 53.68 23.13
C THR A 27 0.57 52.43 22.97
N MET A 28 -0.43 52.22 23.82
CA MET A 28 -1.38 51.10 23.72
C MET A 28 -2.82 51.59 23.89
N ALA A 29 -3.25 52.32 22.85
CA ALA A 29 -4.63 52.64 22.48
C ALA A 29 -4.73 52.75 20.93
N LYS A 30 -3.88 51.98 20.21
CA LYS A 30 -3.75 52.00 18.74
C LYS A 30 -3.54 50.63 18.08
N GLU A 31 -3.45 49.53 18.84
CA GLU A 31 -3.30 48.18 18.28
C GLU A 31 -4.60 47.37 18.21
N ALA A 32 -5.74 47.93 18.65
CA ALA A 32 -7.09 47.39 18.40
C ALA A 32 -7.56 47.56 16.93
N LYS A 33 -6.65 47.93 16.02
CA LYS A 33 -6.83 47.93 14.55
C LYS A 33 -5.55 47.45 13.87
N ASN A 34 -5.26 46.15 13.93
CA ASN A 34 -4.45 45.41 12.92
C ASN A 34 -4.33 43.92 13.26
N HIS A 35 -5.43 43.16 13.16
CA HIS A 35 -5.28 41.80 12.63
C HIS A 35 -5.30 41.91 11.11
N SER A 36 -4.13 42.18 10.52
CA SER A 36 -3.94 41.99 9.10
C SER A 36 -4.23 40.53 8.77
N SER A 37 -5.14 40.32 7.82
CA SER A 37 -5.25 39.02 7.17
C SER A 37 -3.87 38.66 6.59
N PRO A 38 -3.44 37.37 6.62
CA PRO A 38 -2.11 36.99 6.16
C PRO A 38 -1.87 37.53 4.76
N SER A 39 -0.69 38.11 4.52
CA SER A 39 -0.39 38.85 3.31
C SER A 39 -0.65 37.99 2.07
N MET A 40 -1.38 38.55 1.11
CA MET A 40 -1.57 37.93 -0.20
C MET A 40 -0.21 37.71 -0.87
N PRO A 41 -0.05 36.65 -1.68
CA PRO A 41 -1.05 35.70 -2.18
C PRO A 41 -1.33 34.50 -1.26
N TRP A 42 -2.59 34.02 -1.24
CA TRP A 42 -2.97 32.78 -0.56
C TRP A 42 -2.84 31.56 -1.48
N PHE A 43 -2.05 30.58 -1.04
CA PHE A 43 -1.83 29.31 -1.71
C PHE A 43 -2.01 28.14 -0.73
N GLY A 44 -2.61 27.05 -1.22
CA GLY A 44 -2.51 25.72 -0.62
C GLY A 44 -1.92 24.76 -1.65
N MET A 45 -1.01 23.88 -1.24
CA MET A 45 -0.27 22.99 -2.15
C MET A 45 -0.26 21.55 -1.67
N ASP A 46 -0.64 20.60 -2.52
CA ASP A 46 -0.46 19.16 -2.30
C ASP A 46 0.66 18.67 -3.19
N ILE A 47 1.80 18.30 -2.59
CA ILE A 47 2.95 17.73 -3.31
C ILE A 47 2.88 16.20 -3.25
N GLY A 48 1.96 15.63 -4.04
CA GLY A 48 1.82 14.18 -4.18
C GLY A 48 2.99 13.52 -4.90
N GLY A 49 3.04 12.18 -4.90
CA GLY A 49 4.15 11.41 -5.50
C GLY A 49 4.36 11.64 -7.00
N THR A 50 3.27 11.70 -7.78
CA THR A 50 3.32 11.90 -9.26
C THR A 50 2.94 13.32 -9.69
N LEU A 51 1.99 13.96 -8.98
CA LEU A 51 1.45 15.27 -9.33
C LEU A 51 1.43 16.20 -8.11
N CYS A 52 1.99 17.39 -8.29
CA CYS A 52 1.80 18.54 -7.42
C CYS A 52 0.52 19.28 -7.85
N LYS A 53 -0.31 19.67 -6.90
CA LYS A 53 -1.49 20.51 -7.11
C LYS A 53 -1.37 21.77 -6.26
N LEU A 54 -1.77 22.89 -6.84
CA LEU A 54 -1.72 24.22 -6.24
C LEU A 54 -3.11 24.86 -6.38
N VAL A 55 -3.70 25.21 -5.25
CA VAL A 55 -4.94 25.98 -5.18
C VAL A 55 -4.57 27.43 -4.89
N TYR A 56 -5.05 28.35 -5.73
CA TYR A 56 -4.82 29.79 -5.61
C TYR A 56 -6.14 30.53 -5.42
N PHE A 57 -6.23 31.35 -4.37
CA PHE A 57 -7.36 32.25 -4.17
C PHE A 57 -7.07 33.63 -4.76
N GLU A 58 -7.86 34.03 -5.75
CA GLU A 58 -7.84 35.37 -6.35
C GLU A 58 -8.97 36.23 -5.76
N PRO A 59 -8.70 37.21 -4.87
CA PRO A 59 -9.72 38.14 -4.41
C PRO A 59 -10.24 39.00 -5.57
N LYS A 60 -11.55 39.22 -5.58
CA LYS A 60 -12.27 40.06 -6.57
C LYS A 60 -12.84 41.33 -5.95
N ASP A 61 -12.65 41.50 -4.65
CA ASP A 61 -13.17 42.56 -3.78
C ASP A 61 -12.09 43.60 -3.39
N ILE A 62 -11.04 43.70 -4.19
CA ILE A 62 -9.89 44.58 -3.94
C ILE A 62 -10.32 46.04 -4.08
N THR A 63 -10.09 46.85 -3.06
CA THR A 63 -10.39 48.30 -3.11
C THR A 63 -9.34 49.05 -3.94
N ARG A 64 -9.61 50.30 -4.32
CA ARG A 64 -8.61 51.12 -5.04
C ARG A 64 -7.36 51.32 -4.19
N ASP A 65 -7.52 51.66 -2.91
CA ASP A 65 -6.42 51.87 -1.98
C ASP A 65 -5.58 50.58 -1.77
N GLU A 66 -6.23 49.40 -1.70
CA GLU A 66 -5.53 48.12 -1.68
C GLU A 66 -4.77 47.86 -2.99
N ALA A 67 -5.38 48.16 -4.14
CA ALA A 67 -4.75 47.98 -5.45
C ALA A 67 -3.55 48.92 -5.66
N ASP A 68 -3.56 50.13 -5.08
CA ASP A 68 -2.44 51.07 -5.14
C ASP A 68 -1.34 50.71 -4.14
N ALA A 69 -1.70 50.20 -2.95
CA ALA A 69 -0.76 49.64 -1.97
C ALA A 69 -0.16 48.27 -2.38
N GLU A 70 -0.77 47.57 -3.34
CA GLU A 70 -0.33 46.25 -3.77
C GLU A 70 0.99 46.28 -4.54
N VAL A 71 2.00 45.61 -3.98
CA VAL A 71 3.35 45.47 -4.54
C VAL A 71 3.31 44.94 -5.96
N GLU A 72 4.08 45.55 -6.87
CA GLU A 72 4.10 45.20 -8.30
C GLU A 72 4.39 43.72 -8.58
N THR A 73 5.19 43.06 -7.73
CA THR A 73 5.43 41.61 -7.78
C THR A 73 4.13 40.80 -7.62
N LEU A 74 3.24 41.22 -6.73
CA LEU A 74 1.95 40.55 -6.47
C LEU A 74 0.96 40.76 -7.62
N LYS A 75 0.89 41.98 -8.18
CA LYS A 75 0.16 42.27 -9.43
C LYS A 75 0.62 41.36 -10.56
N ASN A 76 1.93 41.21 -10.74
CA ASN A 76 2.50 40.36 -11.78
C ASN A 76 2.25 38.86 -11.55
N ILE A 77 2.30 38.36 -10.32
CA ILE A 77 1.94 36.97 -10.00
C ILE A 77 0.45 36.71 -10.23
N ARG A 78 -0.46 37.58 -9.74
CA ARG A 78 -1.90 37.46 -10.04
C ARG A 78 -2.14 37.45 -11.54
N ARG A 79 -1.55 38.39 -12.28
CA ARG A 79 -1.67 38.49 -13.75
C ARG A 79 -1.12 37.25 -14.45
N TYR A 80 0.01 36.70 -14.00
CA TYR A 80 0.61 35.49 -14.56
C TYR A 80 -0.25 34.25 -14.34
N LEU A 81 -0.80 34.07 -13.14
CA LEU A 81 -1.68 32.94 -12.82
C LEU A 81 -3.02 33.03 -13.54
N THR A 82 -3.63 34.21 -13.62
CA THR A 82 -4.99 34.41 -14.15
C THR A 82 -5.06 34.51 -15.67
N LYS A 83 -4.06 35.10 -16.34
CA LYS A 83 -4.06 35.24 -17.81
C LYS A 83 -3.59 34.01 -18.57
N ASN A 84 -2.82 33.11 -17.93
CA ASN A 84 -2.33 31.89 -18.57
C ASN A 84 -3.14 30.66 -18.12
N SER A 85 -3.32 29.69 -19.02
CA SER A 85 -3.84 28.35 -18.70
C SER A 85 -2.76 27.28 -18.66
N ALA A 86 -1.57 27.57 -19.19
CA ALA A 86 -0.38 26.73 -19.12
C ALA A 86 0.79 27.51 -18.50
N TYR A 87 1.64 26.83 -17.74
CA TYR A 87 2.79 27.41 -17.05
C TYR A 87 4.05 26.57 -17.34
N GLY A 88 5.05 27.19 -17.96
CA GLY A 88 6.20 26.44 -18.49
C GLY A 88 5.75 25.46 -19.58
N LYS A 89 6.32 24.24 -19.58
CA LYS A 89 5.96 23.17 -20.52
C LYS A 89 4.91 22.19 -19.98
N THR A 90 4.74 22.13 -18.66
CA THR A 90 4.12 20.99 -17.95
C THR A 90 3.07 21.40 -16.91
N GLY A 91 3.02 22.68 -16.52
CA GLY A 91 2.00 23.18 -15.61
C GLY A 91 0.71 23.53 -16.35
N HIS A 92 -0.44 23.16 -15.77
CA HIS A 92 -1.76 23.40 -16.33
C HIS A 92 -2.71 23.98 -15.27
N ARG A 93 -3.55 24.95 -15.65
CA ARG A 93 -4.68 25.43 -14.84
C ARG A 93 -5.96 24.81 -15.36
N ASP A 94 -6.62 24.03 -14.51
CA ASP A 94 -7.88 23.38 -14.84
C ASP A 94 -9.04 24.38 -14.71
N THR A 95 -9.12 25.30 -15.69
CA THR A 95 -10.07 26.42 -15.73
C THR A 95 -11.55 26.04 -15.65
N HIS A 96 -11.88 24.77 -15.94
CA HIS A 96 -13.22 24.21 -15.82
C HIS A 96 -13.62 23.88 -14.37
N LEU A 97 -12.64 23.81 -13.47
CA LEU A 97 -12.82 23.64 -12.01
C LEU A 97 -12.78 24.99 -11.27
N GLN A 98 -12.85 26.12 -11.98
CA GLN A 98 -12.75 27.43 -11.35
C GLN A 98 -14.02 27.76 -10.57
N MET A 99 -13.93 27.81 -9.23
CA MET A 99 -15.04 28.22 -8.36
C MET A 99 -15.05 29.74 -8.21
N ASN A 100 -16.13 30.38 -8.66
CA ASN A 100 -16.31 31.85 -8.56
C ASN A 100 -17.13 32.23 -7.32
N ASN A 101 -16.99 33.48 -6.87
CA ASN A 101 -17.76 34.04 -5.75
C ASN A 101 -17.57 33.31 -4.40
N VAL A 102 -16.42 32.67 -4.20
CA VAL A 102 -16.10 31.95 -2.96
C VAL A 102 -15.71 32.94 -1.87
N SER A 103 -16.21 32.75 -0.64
CA SER A 103 -15.87 33.55 0.53
C SER A 103 -14.84 32.83 1.40
N ILE A 104 -13.65 33.40 1.57
CA ILE A 104 -12.59 32.88 2.45
C ILE A 104 -12.11 33.99 3.36
N ARG A 105 -12.20 33.78 4.69
CA ARG A 105 -11.74 34.75 5.71
C ARG A 105 -12.32 36.16 5.51
N GLY A 106 -13.59 36.25 5.12
CA GLY A 106 -14.29 37.51 4.84
C GLY A 106 -13.96 38.17 3.49
N ARG A 107 -13.05 37.61 2.69
CA ARG A 107 -12.76 38.05 1.32
C ARG A 107 -13.56 37.26 0.30
N ARG A 108 -14.10 37.94 -0.71
CA ARG A 108 -14.84 37.35 -1.84
C ARG A 108 -13.94 37.26 -3.06
N GLY A 109 -13.80 36.06 -3.62
CA GLY A 109 -12.85 35.80 -4.68
C GLY A 109 -13.19 34.62 -5.58
N THR A 110 -12.14 34.06 -6.18
CA THR A 110 -12.18 32.96 -7.13
C THR A 110 -11.10 31.95 -6.77
N LEU A 111 -11.46 30.67 -6.66
CA LEU A 111 -10.47 29.60 -6.50
C LEU A 111 -10.04 29.08 -7.88
N HIS A 112 -8.73 28.98 -8.06
CA HIS A 112 -8.11 28.40 -9.25
C HIS A 112 -7.33 27.15 -8.89
N PHE A 113 -7.54 26.10 -9.67
CA PHE A 113 -6.88 24.80 -9.50
C PHE A 113 -5.80 24.63 -10.57
N ILE A 114 -4.56 24.40 -10.11
CA ILE A 114 -3.36 24.31 -10.94
C ILE A 114 -2.65 22.99 -10.61
N ARG A 115 -2.04 22.34 -11.59
CA ARG A 115 -1.26 21.11 -11.41
C ARG A 115 -0.01 21.09 -12.27
N PHE A 116 0.99 20.35 -11.84
CA PHE A 116 2.18 20.00 -12.62
C PHE A 116 2.78 18.67 -12.12
N PRO A 117 3.56 17.93 -12.94
CA PRO A 117 4.24 16.72 -12.50
C PRO A 117 5.22 16.99 -11.36
N THR A 118 5.26 16.14 -10.33
CA THR A 118 6.17 16.33 -9.18
C THR A 118 7.65 16.24 -9.57
N SER A 119 7.97 15.55 -10.68
CA SER A 119 9.31 15.56 -11.30
C SER A 119 9.78 16.95 -11.72
N GLU A 120 8.84 17.86 -12.03
CA GLU A 120 9.10 19.22 -12.50
C GLU A 120 9.25 20.23 -11.35
N MET A 121 9.37 19.77 -10.09
CA MET A 121 9.49 20.64 -8.91
C MET A 121 10.67 21.61 -9.01
N GLY A 122 11.81 21.21 -9.57
CA GLY A 122 12.94 22.12 -9.81
C GLY A 122 12.61 23.25 -10.77
N ASN A 123 11.83 22.97 -11.83
CA ASN A 123 11.34 23.99 -12.77
C ASN A 123 10.33 24.93 -12.10
N PHE A 124 9.49 24.42 -11.20
CA PHE A 124 8.59 25.23 -10.37
C PHE A 124 9.37 26.15 -9.41
N LEU A 125 10.39 25.64 -8.71
CA LEU A 125 11.21 26.45 -7.78
C LEU A 125 12.00 27.53 -8.52
N ALA A 126 12.61 27.21 -9.66
CA ALA A 126 13.26 28.19 -10.53
C ALA A 126 12.28 29.27 -11.02
N LEU A 127 11.05 28.88 -11.40
CA LEU A 127 9.99 29.82 -11.79
C LEU A 127 9.58 30.72 -10.61
N ALA A 128 9.30 30.14 -9.43
CA ALA A 128 8.92 30.87 -8.23
C ALA A 128 10.00 31.88 -7.80
N LYS A 129 11.28 31.50 -7.92
CA LYS A 129 12.44 32.39 -7.74
C LYS A 129 12.42 33.54 -8.75
N SER A 130 12.28 33.23 -10.05
CA SER A 130 12.27 34.23 -11.13
C SER A 130 11.11 35.22 -11.06
N LYS A 131 9.99 34.82 -10.42
CA LYS A 131 8.80 35.66 -10.22
C LYS A 131 8.76 36.36 -8.86
N GLY A 132 9.79 36.18 -8.02
CA GLY A 132 9.87 36.84 -6.72
C GLY A 132 8.83 36.38 -5.70
N MET A 133 8.30 35.15 -5.80
CA MET A 133 7.31 34.62 -4.83
C MET A 133 7.85 34.63 -3.39
N ALA A 134 9.14 34.35 -3.24
CA ALA A 134 9.90 34.45 -2.00
C ALA A 134 9.75 35.79 -1.26
N ASN A 135 9.56 36.89 -2.00
CA ASN A 135 9.48 38.24 -1.46
C ASN A 135 8.07 38.61 -0.95
N LEU A 136 7.07 37.75 -1.21
CA LEU A 136 5.66 37.97 -0.86
C LEU A 136 5.16 36.98 0.19
N VAL A 137 5.66 35.74 0.16
CA VAL A 137 5.23 34.67 1.06
C VAL A 137 6.45 33.99 1.66
N THR A 138 6.63 34.13 2.98
CA THR A 138 7.71 33.46 3.72
C THR A 138 7.36 32.02 4.11
N THR A 139 6.07 31.66 4.12
CA THR A 139 5.56 30.33 4.50
C THR A 139 4.36 29.93 3.66
N VAL A 140 4.42 28.77 2.98
CA VAL A 140 3.30 28.20 2.22
C VAL A 140 2.72 26.98 2.94
N CYS A 141 1.39 26.86 2.97
CA CYS A 141 0.72 25.67 3.48
C CYS A 141 0.86 24.54 2.46
N ALA A 142 1.51 23.45 2.86
CA ALA A 142 1.80 22.31 2.00
C ALA A 142 1.41 20.98 2.65
N THR A 143 0.96 20.03 1.84
CA THR A 143 0.62 18.66 2.24
C THR A 143 1.15 17.64 1.23
N GLY A 144 0.87 16.36 1.46
CA GLY A 144 1.42 15.24 0.71
C GLY A 144 2.87 14.92 1.07
N GLY A 145 3.32 13.70 0.79
CA GLY A 145 4.69 13.26 1.12
C GLY A 145 5.81 14.15 0.54
N GLY A 146 5.55 14.87 -0.55
CA GLY A 146 6.48 15.84 -1.12
C GLY A 146 6.72 17.08 -0.26
N ALA A 147 5.78 17.46 0.62
CA ALA A 147 5.97 18.58 1.55
C ALA A 147 7.11 18.32 2.55
N PHE A 148 7.38 17.05 2.86
CA PHE A 148 8.56 16.64 3.62
C PHE A 148 9.79 16.51 2.72
N LYS A 149 9.66 15.84 1.56
CA LYS A 149 10.77 15.59 0.63
C LYS A 149 11.46 16.85 0.12
N PHE A 150 10.70 17.91 -0.17
CA PHE A 150 11.20 19.13 -0.82
C PHE A 150 11.36 20.33 0.12
N GLU A 151 11.12 20.17 1.44
CA GLU A 151 11.23 21.28 2.41
C GLU A 151 12.59 22.00 2.32
N ASP A 152 13.67 21.23 2.25
CA ASP A 152 15.04 21.74 2.10
C ASP A 152 15.25 22.47 0.77
N ASN A 153 14.62 22.03 -0.33
CA ASN A 153 14.68 22.70 -1.63
C ASN A 153 13.95 24.05 -1.60
N PHE A 154 12.72 24.08 -1.04
CA PHE A 154 11.97 25.33 -0.85
C PHE A 154 12.78 26.34 0.00
N LYS A 155 13.42 25.87 1.07
CA LYS A 155 14.23 26.72 1.93
C LYS A 155 15.53 27.21 1.27
N LYS A 156 16.25 26.33 0.55
CA LYS A 156 17.54 26.68 -0.10
C LYS A 156 17.38 27.48 -1.39
N GLU A 157 16.41 27.15 -2.23
CA GLU A 157 16.28 27.72 -3.57
C GLU A 157 15.48 29.01 -3.60
N VAL A 158 14.40 29.08 -2.81
CA VAL A 158 13.46 30.21 -2.76
C VAL A 158 13.28 30.84 -1.37
N ASN A 159 14.00 30.41 -0.33
CA ASN A 159 13.90 30.96 1.03
C ASN A 159 12.45 30.96 1.59
N MET A 160 11.67 29.93 1.26
CA MET A 160 10.30 29.75 1.75
C MET A 160 10.24 28.56 2.70
N ASN A 161 9.54 28.71 3.83
CA ASN A 161 9.23 27.59 4.72
C ASN A 161 7.95 26.88 4.26
N LEU A 162 7.82 25.58 4.55
CA LEU A 162 6.59 24.83 4.34
C LEU A 162 5.89 24.59 5.69
N ALA A 163 4.69 25.14 5.85
CA ALA A 163 3.79 24.72 6.92
C ALA A 163 3.16 23.40 6.49
N LYS A 164 3.65 22.30 7.07
CA LYS A 164 3.28 20.93 6.68
C LYS A 164 1.99 20.48 7.36
N PHE A 165 1.04 19.96 6.59
CA PHE A 165 -0.23 19.39 7.05
C PHE A 165 -0.37 17.93 6.59
N ASP A 166 -1.12 17.11 7.33
CA ASP A 166 -1.38 15.72 6.95
C ASP A 166 -2.18 15.60 5.64
N GLU A 167 -1.84 14.62 4.80
CA GLU A 167 -2.45 14.43 3.47
C GLU A 167 -3.92 14.02 3.56
N LEU A 168 -4.27 13.18 4.53
CA LEU A 168 -5.61 12.61 4.66
C LEU A 168 -6.56 13.59 5.36
N ASP A 169 -6.09 14.31 6.38
CA ASP A 169 -6.83 15.41 7.01
C ASP A 169 -7.11 16.54 6.01
N SER A 170 -6.08 16.96 5.25
CA SER A 170 -6.21 18.00 4.23
C SER A 170 -7.19 17.60 3.12
N LEU A 171 -7.17 16.32 2.70
CA LEU A 171 -8.09 15.78 1.72
C LEU A 171 -9.55 15.83 2.22
N ILE A 172 -9.82 15.30 3.42
CA ILE A 172 -11.19 15.25 3.98
C ILE A 172 -11.72 16.68 4.19
N ARG A 173 -10.94 17.57 4.80
CA ARG A 173 -11.35 18.97 5.03
C ARG A 173 -11.57 19.72 3.71
N GLY A 174 -10.68 19.54 2.74
CA GLY A 174 -10.80 20.16 1.41
C GLY A 174 -12.04 19.67 0.65
N MET A 175 -12.28 18.36 0.65
CA MET A 175 -13.43 17.72 0.02
C MET A 175 -14.76 18.26 0.57
N LEU A 176 -14.93 18.25 1.90
CA LEU A 176 -16.13 18.72 2.57
C LEU A 176 -16.36 20.23 2.37
N TYR A 177 -15.28 21.02 2.33
CA TYR A 177 -15.35 22.45 2.04
C TYR A 177 -15.86 22.73 0.61
N ILE A 178 -15.36 21.98 -0.38
CA ILE A 178 -15.81 22.12 -1.78
C ILE A 178 -17.27 21.71 -1.92
N GLU A 179 -17.69 20.57 -1.37
CA GLU A 179 -19.10 20.13 -1.35
C GLU A 179 -20.03 21.20 -0.77
N THR A 180 -19.68 21.74 0.42
CA THR A 180 -20.47 22.81 1.08
C THR A 180 -20.56 24.10 0.24
N THR A 181 -19.62 24.31 -0.67
CA THR A 181 -19.53 25.51 -1.52
C THR A 181 -20.05 25.29 -2.95
N ASN A 182 -20.22 24.03 -3.38
CA ASN A 182 -20.64 23.64 -4.72
C ASN A 182 -21.74 22.55 -4.66
N PRO A 183 -23.04 22.91 -4.74
CA PRO A 183 -24.16 21.97 -4.64
C PRO A 183 -24.27 20.90 -5.74
N HIS A 184 -23.33 20.86 -6.68
CA HIS A 184 -23.25 19.87 -7.76
C HIS A 184 -21.89 19.16 -7.77
N GLU A 185 -21.18 19.17 -6.64
CA GLU A 185 -19.87 18.54 -6.50
C GLU A 185 -19.94 17.02 -6.59
N CYS A 186 -20.78 16.39 -5.76
CA CYS A 186 -20.95 14.94 -5.77
C CYS A 186 -21.89 14.44 -6.88
N TYR A 187 -21.54 13.32 -7.50
CA TYR A 187 -22.34 12.65 -8.51
C TYR A 187 -22.09 11.13 -8.57
N TYR A 188 -22.98 10.41 -9.26
CA TYR A 188 -22.80 9.00 -9.58
C TYR A 188 -23.11 8.70 -11.06
N TRP A 189 -22.69 7.54 -11.54
CA TRP A 189 -23.06 7.02 -12.85
C TRP A 189 -24.22 6.03 -12.70
N SER A 190 -25.39 6.41 -13.20
CA SER A 190 -26.54 5.50 -13.35
C SER A 190 -26.34 4.60 -14.57
N ASN A 191 -26.76 3.32 -14.48
CA ASN A 191 -26.66 2.31 -15.54
C ASN A 191 -25.26 2.23 -16.20
N PRO A 192 -24.16 2.07 -15.44
CA PRO A 192 -22.80 2.28 -15.92
C PRO A 192 -22.32 1.33 -17.05
N THR A 193 -23.02 0.21 -17.27
CA THR A 193 -22.73 -0.79 -18.31
C THR A 193 -23.57 -0.67 -19.58
N ASP A 194 -24.66 0.10 -19.56
CA ASP A 194 -25.52 0.31 -20.72
C ASP A 194 -25.21 1.69 -21.30
N ASP A 195 -24.34 1.78 -22.30
CA ASP A 195 -23.95 3.06 -22.89
C ASP A 195 -25.12 3.87 -23.47
N SER A 196 -26.28 3.26 -23.74
CA SER A 196 -27.49 3.97 -24.17
C SER A 196 -28.27 4.62 -23.01
N LYS A 197 -28.12 4.09 -21.79
CA LYS A 197 -28.78 4.56 -20.56
C LYS A 197 -27.83 5.18 -19.53
N CYS A 198 -26.52 5.12 -19.78
CA CYS A 198 -25.49 5.54 -18.83
C CYS A 198 -25.50 7.06 -18.67
N GLN A 199 -25.87 7.56 -17.49
CA GLN A 199 -25.97 9.00 -17.23
C GLN A 199 -25.26 9.39 -15.93
N LYS A 200 -24.52 10.51 -15.98
CA LYS A 200 -23.96 11.19 -14.81
C LYS A 200 -25.08 11.98 -14.13
N VAL A 201 -25.40 11.60 -12.89
CA VAL A 201 -26.50 12.16 -12.10
C VAL A 201 -25.93 12.80 -10.83
N PRO A 202 -26.28 14.06 -10.49
CA PRO A 202 -25.90 14.69 -9.23
C PRO A 202 -26.35 13.86 -8.02
N TYR A 203 -25.58 13.93 -6.93
CA TYR A 203 -25.87 13.23 -5.68
C TYR A 203 -25.84 14.24 -4.53
N ASP A 204 -26.87 14.26 -3.70
CA ASP A 204 -26.90 15.09 -2.50
C ASP A 204 -26.00 14.48 -1.43
N PHE A 205 -24.88 15.15 -1.14
CA PHE A 205 -23.88 14.72 -0.16
C PHE A 205 -23.81 15.67 1.05
N SER A 206 -24.89 16.43 1.31
CA SER A 206 -25.02 17.36 2.45
C SER A 206 -25.00 16.67 3.82
N GLU A 207 -25.47 15.42 3.91
CA GLU A 207 -25.33 14.54 5.08
C GLU A 207 -24.35 13.39 4.79
N PRO A 208 -23.03 13.63 4.74
CA PRO A 208 -22.07 12.71 4.13
C PRO A 208 -21.82 11.43 4.95
N TYR A 209 -21.91 11.49 6.29
CA TYR A 209 -21.42 10.42 7.17
C TYR A 209 -22.45 9.30 7.44
N PRO A 210 -22.02 8.03 7.57
CA PRO A 210 -20.69 7.51 7.25
C PRO A 210 -20.51 7.30 5.74
N PHE A 211 -19.27 7.46 5.26
CA PHE A 211 -18.86 7.13 3.91
C PHE A 211 -17.46 6.52 3.87
N LEU A 212 -17.17 5.77 2.80
CA LEU A 212 -15.86 5.21 2.52
C LEU A 212 -15.16 6.10 1.50
N LEU A 213 -13.98 6.62 1.84
CA LEU A 213 -13.16 7.44 0.95
C LEU A 213 -12.05 6.59 0.33
N VAL A 214 -12.00 6.49 -0.98
CA VAL A 214 -11.01 5.72 -1.74
C VAL A 214 -10.18 6.69 -2.57
N ASN A 215 -9.03 7.13 -2.05
CA ASN A 215 -8.13 8.07 -2.72
C ASN A 215 -7.14 7.34 -3.63
N ILE A 216 -7.35 7.44 -4.94
CA ILE A 216 -6.57 6.84 -6.01
C ILE A 216 -5.54 7.86 -6.57
N GLY A 217 -4.44 7.99 -5.83
CA GLY A 217 -3.26 8.74 -6.26
C GLY A 217 -2.24 7.85 -6.98
N SER A 218 -0.96 8.03 -6.67
CA SER A 218 0.12 7.16 -7.16
C SER A 218 -0.07 5.71 -6.67
N GLY A 219 -0.38 5.55 -5.37
CA GLY A 219 -1.01 4.36 -4.78
C GLY A 219 -2.43 4.70 -4.32
N VAL A 220 -3.04 3.82 -3.51
CA VAL A 220 -4.42 3.98 -3.03
C VAL A 220 -4.48 3.92 -1.51
N SER A 221 -5.20 4.87 -0.89
CA SER A 221 -5.57 4.85 0.53
C SER A 221 -7.08 4.76 0.68
N ILE A 222 -7.55 3.90 1.57
CA ILE A 222 -8.97 3.66 1.83
C ILE A 222 -9.27 4.00 3.28
N LEU A 223 -10.25 4.88 3.50
CA LEU A 223 -10.63 5.41 4.80
C LEU A 223 -12.13 5.20 5.06
N ALA A 224 -12.48 4.81 6.27
CA ALA A 224 -13.85 4.92 6.77
C ALA A 224 -13.97 6.26 7.52
N VAL A 225 -14.92 7.09 7.09
CA VAL A 225 -15.15 8.44 7.64
C VAL A 225 -16.52 8.47 8.33
N TYR A 226 -16.51 8.72 9.63
CA TYR A 226 -17.70 8.72 10.51
C TYR A 226 -18.09 10.13 10.97
N GLY A 227 -17.18 11.10 10.84
CA GLY A 227 -17.39 12.51 11.15
C GLY A 227 -16.23 13.36 10.63
N SER A 228 -16.33 14.67 10.77
CA SER A 228 -15.33 15.64 10.29
C SER A 228 -13.93 15.42 10.83
N GLU A 229 -13.81 14.99 12.09
CA GLU A 229 -12.55 14.67 12.77
C GLU A 229 -12.51 13.21 13.26
N ASN A 230 -13.46 12.37 12.82
CA ASN A 230 -13.53 10.95 13.17
C ASN A 230 -13.45 10.09 11.90
N TYR A 231 -12.25 9.64 11.58
CA TYR A 231 -11.99 8.73 10.47
C TYR A 231 -10.80 7.81 10.76
N LYS A 232 -10.75 6.67 10.09
CA LYS A 232 -9.62 5.73 10.14
C LYS A 232 -9.22 5.28 8.75
N ARG A 233 -7.92 5.21 8.48
CA ARG A 233 -7.39 4.54 7.28
C ARG A 233 -7.45 3.03 7.50
N ILE A 234 -8.46 2.38 6.91
CA ILE A 234 -8.74 0.95 7.12
C ILE A 234 -7.93 0.04 6.20
N SER A 235 -7.50 0.54 5.04
CA SER A 235 -6.79 -0.25 4.04
C SER A 235 -6.08 0.64 3.01
N GLY A 236 -5.46 0.01 2.01
CA GLY A 236 -4.90 0.64 0.83
C GLY A 236 -4.22 -0.40 -0.06
N THR A 237 -3.81 0.01 -1.26
CA THR A 237 -3.03 -0.83 -2.18
C THR A 237 -1.97 0.01 -2.87
N SER A 238 -0.81 -0.60 -3.15
CA SER A 238 0.21 0.02 -3.99
C SER A 238 -0.18 0.04 -5.48
N LEU A 239 -1.17 -0.78 -5.88
CA LEU A 239 -1.72 -0.88 -7.23
C LEU A 239 -2.67 0.31 -7.51
N GLY A 240 -2.09 1.49 -7.73
CA GLY A 240 -2.82 2.74 -7.99
C GLY A 240 -2.59 3.32 -9.37
N GLY A 241 -2.89 4.62 -9.54
CA GLY A 241 -2.69 5.32 -10.80
C GLY A 241 -1.23 5.41 -11.24
N GLY A 242 -0.28 5.34 -10.30
CA GLY A 242 1.14 5.24 -10.60
C GLY A 242 1.52 3.89 -11.20
N THR A 243 0.87 2.80 -10.78
CA THR A 243 1.05 1.47 -11.37
C THR A 243 0.45 1.41 -12.77
N PHE A 244 -0.75 1.96 -12.97
CA PHE A 244 -1.36 2.10 -14.30
C PHE A 244 -0.42 2.84 -15.26
N LEU A 245 0.01 4.06 -14.90
CA LEU A 245 0.88 4.86 -15.75
C LEU A 245 2.23 4.17 -16.00
N GLY A 246 2.88 3.65 -14.97
CA GLY A 246 4.19 2.98 -15.11
C GLY A 246 4.13 1.73 -15.99
N LEU A 247 3.09 0.90 -15.87
CA LEU A 247 2.89 -0.25 -16.75
C LEU A 247 2.55 0.17 -18.17
N CYS A 248 1.72 1.19 -18.38
CA CYS A 248 1.47 1.72 -19.72
C CYS A 248 2.76 2.25 -20.36
N CYS A 249 3.58 3.03 -19.66
CA CYS A 249 4.89 3.48 -20.15
C CYS A 249 5.77 2.30 -20.61
N LEU A 250 5.82 1.22 -19.84
CA LEU A 250 6.62 0.03 -20.16
C LEU A 250 6.04 -0.80 -21.33
N LEU A 251 4.72 -0.93 -21.41
CA LEU A 251 4.04 -1.82 -22.37
C LEU A 251 3.72 -1.16 -23.71
N THR A 252 3.49 0.15 -23.73
CA THR A 252 3.08 0.91 -24.93
C THR A 252 4.11 1.94 -25.37
N GLY A 253 4.95 2.42 -24.46
CA GLY A 253 5.89 3.52 -24.70
C GLY A 253 5.27 4.92 -24.57
N CYS A 254 4.05 5.05 -24.03
CA CYS A 254 3.47 6.36 -23.73
C CYS A 254 4.26 7.09 -22.64
N ASN A 255 4.23 8.42 -22.65
CA ASN A 255 5.02 9.28 -21.77
C ASN A 255 4.16 10.13 -20.82
N THR A 256 2.85 10.22 -21.06
CA THR A 256 1.92 11.02 -20.26
C THR A 256 0.70 10.21 -19.83
N PHE A 257 0.04 10.66 -18.76
CA PHE A 257 -1.20 10.03 -18.27
C PHE A 257 -2.34 10.21 -19.28
N GLU A 258 -2.46 11.40 -19.86
CA GLU A 258 -3.43 11.71 -20.91
C GLU A 258 -3.28 10.78 -22.14
N GLU A 259 -2.07 10.54 -22.62
CA GLU A 259 -1.77 9.60 -23.72
C GLU A 259 -2.10 8.14 -23.35
N ALA A 260 -1.83 7.73 -22.10
CA ALA A 260 -2.18 6.38 -21.62
C ALA A 260 -3.71 6.16 -21.58
N ILE A 261 -4.49 7.19 -21.22
CA ILE A 261 -5.96 7.15 -21.23
C ILE A 261 -6.51 7.19 -22.67
N GLU A 262 -5.89 7.95 -23.57
CA GLU A 262 -6.25 7.97 -25.00
C GLU A 262 -6.05 6.59 -25.65
N LEU A 263 -4.88 5.96 -25.44
CA LEU A 263 -4.62 4.58 -25.87
C LEU A 263 -5.63 3.59 -25.28
N ALA A 264 -5.91 3.67 -23.97
CA ALA A 264 -6.88 2.79 -23.32
C ALA A 264 -8.31 2.99 -23.84
N THR A 265 -8.66 4.19 -24.34
CA THR A 265 -9.97 4.47 -24.91
C THR A 265 -10.16 3.77 -26.27
N GLY A 266 -9.09 3.63 -27.06
CA GLY A 266 -9.11 2.95 -28.35
C GLY A 266 -9.00 1.42 -28.30
N GLY A 267 -8.57 0.84 -27.17
CA GLY A 267 -8.27 -0.59 -27.06
C GLY A 267 -9.40 -1.48 -26.56
N ASP A 268 -9.21 -2.79 -26.71
CA ASP A 268 -10.05 -3.86 -26.16
C ASP A 268 -9.23 -4.76 -25.21
N ASN A 269 -9.64 -4.87 -23.94
CA ASN A 269 -8.95 -5.75 -23.00
C ASN A 269 -9.22 -7.24 -23.24
N THR A 270 -10.27 -7.61 -23.99
CA THR A 270 -10.64 -9.03 -24.19
C THR A 270 -9.69 -9.80 -25.11
N THR A 271 -8.76 -9.10 -25.78
CA THR A 271 -7.63 -9.71 -26.52
C THR A 271 -6.45 -10.05 -25.61
N VAL A 272 -6.39 -9.46 -24.41
CA VAL A 272 -5.28 -9.52 -23.44
C VAL A 272 -5.65 -10.34 -22.19
N ASP A 273 -6.82 -10.05 -21.62
CA ASP A 273 -7.37 -10.72 -20.43
C ASP A 273 -8.02 -12.06 -20.80
N LYS A 274 -7.93 -13.04 -19.91
CA LYS A 274 -8.67 -14.30 -20.04
C LYS A 274 -10.00 -14.19 -19.29
N LEU A 275 -11.09 -14.41 -20.01
CA LEU A 275 -12.46 -14.31 -19.51
C LEU A 275 -12.96 -15.67 -19.00
N VAL A 276 -14.04 -15.68 -18.20
CA VAL A 276 -14.67 -16.92 -17.69
C VAL A 276 -15.09 -17.83 -18.85
N LYS A 277 -15.63 -17.28 -19.94
CA LYS A 277 -16.02 -18.05 -21.14
C LYS A 277 -14.84 -18.72 -21.85
N ASP A 278 -13.62 -18.19 -21.72
CA ASP A 278 -12.42 -18.78 -22.32
C ASP A 278 -11.93 -20.02 -21.54
N ILE A 279 -12.46 -20.24 -20.33
CA ILE A 279 -12.17 -21.39 -19.47
C ILE A 279 -13.35 -22.37 -19.46
N TYR A 280 -14.59 -21.87 -19.36
CA TYR A 280 -15.80 -22.67 -19.17
C TYR A 280 -16.69 -22.80 -20.42
N GLY A 281 -16.36 -22.14 -21.54
CA GLY A 281 -17.20 -22.10 -22.75
C GLY A 281 -18.47 -21.24 -22.61
N GLY A 282 -18.67 -20.57 -21.48
CA GLY A 282 -19.83 -19.77 -21.13
C GLY A 282 -19.69 -19.13 -19.75
N GLY A 283 -20.81 -18.88 -19.06
CA GLY A 283 -20.77 -18.46 -17.64
C GLY A 283 -20.60 -19.64 -16.68
N TYR A 284 -20.01 -19.40 -15.51
CA TYR A 284 -19.88 -20.42 -14.46
C TYR A 284 -21.05 -20.34 -13.47
N GLY A 285 -22.15 -21.02 -13.84
CA GLY A 285 -23.45 -20.92 -13.17
C GLY A 285 -23.45 -21.25 -11.67
N ARG A 286 -22.58 -22.17 -11.20
CA ARG A 286 -22.53 -22.60 -9.78
C ARG A 286 -22.30 -21.45 -8.80
N PHE A 287 -21.54 -20.43 -9.22
CA PHE A 287 -21.22 -19.25 -8.41
C PHE A 287 -21.70 -17.95 -9.05
N GLY A 288 -22.54 -18.03 -10.09
CA GLY A 288 -23.11 -16.85 -10.76
C GLY A 288 -22.07 -15.95 -11.44
N LEU A 289 -20.96 -16.49 -11.95
CA LEU A 289 -19.95 -15.70 -12.67
C LEU A 289 -20.31 -15.61 -14.17
N PRO A 290 -20.52 -14.41 -14.73
CA PRO A 290 -20.82 -14.23 -16.15
C PRO A 290 -19.65 -14.66 -17.04
N GLY A 291 -19.92 -15.05 -18.29
CA GLY A 291 -18.89 -15.52 -19.22
C GLY A 291 -17.96 -14.41 -19.72
N ASP A 292 -18.45 -13.18 -19.77
CA ASP A 292 -17.75 -11.94 -20.12
C ASP A 292 -16.91 -11.36 -18.96
N LEU A 293 -17.05 -11.88 -17.74
CA LEU A 293 -16.23 -11.48 -16.61
C LEU A 293 -14.76 -11.89 -16.82
N VAL A 294 -13.83 -11.00 -16.45
CA VAL A 294 -12.39 -11.32 -16.42
C VAL A 294 -12.10 -12.36 -15.33
N ALA A 295 -11.56 -13.51 -15.74
CA ALA A 295 -11.12 -14.58 -14.85
C ALA A 295 -9.62 -14.45 -14.50
N SER A 296 -8.81 -13.95 -15.42
CA SER A 296 -7.38 -13.69 -15.21
C SER A 296 -6.92 -12.52 -16.08
N SER A 297 -6.65 -11.38 -15.45
CA SER A 297 -6.02 -10.22 -16.06
C SER A 297 -4.70 -10.60 -16.75
N PHE A 298 -4.48 -10.11 -17.98
CA PHE A 298 -3.36 -10.48 -18.85
C PHE A 298 -3.22 -11.99 -19.12
N GLY A 299 -4.24 -12.80 -18.80
CA GLY A 299 -4.17 -14.27 -18.81
C GLY A 299 -4.04 -14.92 -20.19
N GLN A 300 -4.18 -14.16 -21.29
CA GLN A 300 -3.86 -14.63 -22.65
C GLN A 300 -2.40 -14.35 -23.05
N MET A 301 -1.69 -13.47 -22.33
CA MET A 301 -0.32 -13.04 -22.66
C MET A 301 0.75 -14.09 -22.37
N ASN A 302 0.39 -15.26 -21.85
CA ASN A 302 1.29 -16.41 -21.82
C ASN A 302 1.51 -17.02 -23.22
N SER A 303 0.54 -16.93 -24.13
CA SER A 303 0.66 -17.38 -25.52
C SER A 303 1.50 -16.42 -26.36
N LYS A 304 2.49 -16.94 -27.10
CA LYS A 304 3.31 -16.14 -28.02
C LYS A 304 2.49 -15.58 -29.16
N ASP A 305 1.54 -16.35 -29.70
CA ASP A 305 0.75 -15.94 -30.85
C ASP A 305 -0.20 -14.80 -30.49
N ARG A 306 -0.81 -14.85 -29.30
CA ARG A 306 -1.61 -13.74 -28.75
C ARG A 306 -0.78 -12.48 -28.55
N ARG A 307 0.44 -12.60 -27.98
CA ARG A 307 1.37 -11.46 -27.84
C ARG A 307 1.75 -10.82 -29.17
N ASN A 308 1.77 -11.58 -30.27
CA ASN A 308 2.09 -11.04 -31.60
C ASN A 308 0.92 -10.28 -32.26
N THR A 309 -0.33 -10.50 -31.81
CA THR A 309 -1.54 -9.88 -32.40
C THR A 309 -2.10 -8.71 -31.60
N VAL A 310 -1.70 -8.56 -30.34
CA VAL A 310 -2.20 -7.52 -29.42
C VAL A 310 -1.63 -6.14 -29.76
N THR A 311 -2.49 -5.11 -29.68
CA THR A 311 -2.12 -3.72 -29.92
C THR A 311 -1.64 -3.01 -28.65
N LYS A 312 -1.09 -1.80 -28.78
CA LYS A 312 -0.67 -0.98 -27.64
C LYS A 312 -1.89 -0.47 -26.86
N GLU A 313 -2.93 -0.15 -27.60
CA GLU A 313 -4.24 0.31 -27.16
C GLU A 313 -4.89 -0.76 -26.28
N ASP A 314 -4.88 -2.03 -26.72
CA ASP A 314 -5.37 -3.18 -25.94
C ASP A 314 -4.61 -3.36 -24.62
N LEU A 315 -3.27 -3.22 -24.63
CA LEU A 315 -2.46 -3.30 -23.42
C LEU A 315 -2.76 -2.16 -22.45
N ALA A 316 -2.96 -0.93 -22.95
CA ALA A 316 -3.39 0.20 -22.13
C ALA A 316 -4.79 -0.03 -21.53
N ARG A 317 -5.74 -0.52 -22.33
CA ARG A 317 -7.10 -0.87 -21.87
C ARG A 317 -7.09 -1.98 -20.83
N ALA A 318 -6.33 -3.06 -21.03
CA ALA A 318 -6.20 -4.15 -20.07
C ALA A 318 -5.52 -3.71 -18.77
N THR A 319 -4.50 -2.85 -18.84
CA THR A 319 -3.88 -2.23 -17.66
C THR A 319 -4.90 -1.41 -16.89
N LEU A 320 -5.67 -0.55 -17.58
CA LEU A 320 -6.70 0.29 -16.99
C LEU A 320 -7.79 -0.55 -16.29
N VAL A 321 -8.33 -1.55 -16.98
CA VAL A 321 -9.37 -2.45 -16.45
C VAL A 321 -8.86 -3.23 -15.24
N THR A 322 -7.64 -3.78 -15.31
CA THR A 322 -7.03 -4.56 -14.23
C THR A 322 -6.85 -3.76 -12.95
N ILE A 323 -6.23 -2.57 -13.05
CA ILE A 323 -6.01 -1.69 -11.88
C ILE A 323 -7.36 -1.22 -11.32
N THR A 324 -8.29 -0.79 -12.18
CA THR A 324 -9.60 -0.29 -11.74
C THR A 324 -10.44 -1.37 -11.05
N ASN A 325 -10.51 -2.58 -11.62
CA ASN A 325 -11.27 -3.68 -11.03
C ASN A 325 -10.64 -4.18 -9.72
N ASN A 326 -9.31 -4.16 -9.60
CA ASN A 326 -8.64 -4.48 -8.34
C ASN A 326 -9.01 -3.48 -7.23
N ILE A 327 -8.94 -2.17 -7.53
CA ILE A 327 -9.34 -1.10 -6.60
C ILE A 327 -10.82 -1.25 -6.21
N GLY A 328 -11.71 -1.47 -7.18
CA GLY A 328 -13.13 -1.71 -6.95
C GLY A 328 -13.38 -2.93 -6.05
N SER A 329 -12.69 -4.04 -6.29
CA SER A 329 -12.82 -5.24 -5.45
C SER A 329 -12.40 -4.98 -4.00
N ILE A 330 -11.27 -4.29 -3.79
CA ILE A 330 -10.78 -3.96 -2.44
C ILE A 330 -11.75 -2.99 -1.74
N ALA A 331 -12.18 -1.93 -2.44
CA ALA A 331 -13.15 -0.97 -1.92
C ALA A 331 -14.47 -1.63 -1.50
N ARG A 332 -14.98 -2.59 -2.31
CA ARG A 332 -16.20 -3.36 -2.00
C ARG A 332 -16.04 -4.25 -0.77
N MET A 333 -14.89 -4.92 -0.60
CA MET A 333 -14.61 -5.70 0.62
C MET A 333 -14.52 -4.80 1.87
N CYS A 334 -13.83 -3.66 1.75
CA CYS A 334 -13.74 -2.66 2.80
C CYS A 334 -15.11 -2.09 3.21
N ALA A 335 -15.93 -1.71 2.23
CA ALA A 335 -17.30 -1.21 2.42
C ALA A 335 -18.20 -2.24 3.13
N GLY A 336 -18.14 -3.51 2.71
CA GLY A 336 -18.88 -4.59 3.35
C GLY A 336 -18.46 -4.86 4.80
N ASN A 337 -17.16 -4.83 5.09
CA ASN A 337 -16.64 -5.06 6.44
C ASN A 337 -16.99 -3.93 7.42
N GLU A 338 -16.92 -2.67 6.97
CA GLU A 338 -17.26 -1.49 7.78
C GLU A 338 -18.76 -1.17 7.78
N LYS A 339 -19.57 -1.90 6.98
CA LYS A 339 -21.02 -1.70 6.79
C LYS A 339 -21.37 -0.29 6.28
N ILE A 340 -20.62 0.19 5.28
CA ILE A 340 -20.79 1.51 4.67
C ILE A 340 -21.25 1.35 3.22
N GLU A 341 -22.39 1.96 2.87
CA GLU A 341 -23.00 1.84 1.54
C GLU A 341 -22.48 2.87 0.51
N ARG A 342 -22.02 4.02 0.99
CA ARG A 342 -21.52 5.13 0.15
C ARG A 342 -20.02 5.05 -0.01
N VAL A 343 -19.54 4.83 -1.23
CA VAL A 343 -18.10 4.75 -1.55
C VAL A 343 -17.73 5.91 -2.47
N VAL A 344 -17.10 6.94 -1.90
CA VAL A 344 -16.58 8.10 -2.63
C VAL A 344 -15.19 7.76 -3.16
N PHE A 345 -15.07 7.65 -4.48
CA PHE A 345 -13.79 7.49 -5.16
C PHE A 345 -13.24 8.88 -5.49
N VAL A 346 -12.03 9.15 -5.01
CA VAL A 346 -11.29 10.39 -5.23
C VAL A 346 -9.91 10.09 -5.85
N GLY A 347 -9.21 11.11 -6.35
CA GLY A 347 -7.84 11.05 -6.81
C GLY A 347 -7.66 11.23 -8.33
N ASN A 348 -6.50 11.79 -8.70
CA ASN A 348 -6.20 12.20 -10.08
C ASN A 348 -6.12 11.06 -11.11
N PHE A 349 -6.18 9.78 -10.70
CA PHE A 349 -6.37 8.65 -11.62
C PHE A 349 -7.73 8.68 -12.33
N LEU A 350 -8.73 9.33 -11.73
CA LEU A 350 -10.08 9.46 -12.30
C LEU A 350 -10.19 10.66 -13.25
N ARG A 351 -9.21 11.58 -13.22
CA ARG A 351 -9.18 12.76 -14.10
C ARG A 351 -9.27 12.34 -15.57
N VAL A 352 -10.23 12.91 -16.30
CA VAL A 352 -10.52 12.60 -17.72
C VAL A 352 -10.71 11.10 -18.02
N ASN A 353 -11.03 10.29 -17.02
CA ASN A 353 -11.06 8.83 -17.11
C ASN A 353 -12.48 8.27 -16.80
N PRO A 354 -13.48 8.54 -17.66
CA PRO A 354 -14.84 8.05 -17.46
C PRO A 354 -14.93 6.52 -17.56
N ILE A 355 -13.98 5.87 -18.23
CA ILE A 355 -13.88 4.41 -18.31
C ILE A 355 -13.68 3.83 -16.90
N ALA A 356 -12.69 4.33 -16.14
CA ALA A 356 -12.48 3.88 -14.77
C ALA A 356 -13.67 4.19 -13.86
N MET A 357 -14.26 5.39 -13.97
CA MET A 357 -15.44 5.75 -13.18
C MET A 357 -16.63 4.80 -13.43
N LYS A 358 -16.94 4.49 -14.70
CA LYS A 358 -17.99 3.53 -15.06
C LYS A 358 -17.67 2.12 -14.55
N LEU A 359 -16.42 1.67 -14.67
CA LEU A 359 -16.00 0.36 -14.16
C LEU A 359 -16.10 0.26 -12.63
N LEU A 360 -15.73 1.32 -11.89
CA LEU A 360 -15.91 1.37 -10.43
C LEU A 360 -17.39 1.38 -10.04
N ALA A 361 -18.22 2.15 -10.75
CA ALA A 361 -19.66 2.18 -10.53
C ALA A 361 -20.30 0.80 -10.79
N TYR A 362 -19.94 0.15 -11.90
CA TYR A 362 -20.36 -1.22 -12.19
C TYR A 362 -19.87 -2.21 -11.13
N ALA A 363 -18.61 -2.10 -10.69
CA ALA A 363 -18.07 -3.00 -9.68
C ALA A 363 -18.76 -2.84 -8.32
N MET A 364 -19.14 -1.62 -7.91
CA MET A 364 -19.95 -1.43 -6.71
C MET A 364 -21.34 -2.04 -6.89
N ASP A 365 -22.05 -1.68 -7.96
CA ASP A 365 -23.44 -2.10 -8.21
C ASP A 365 -23.58 -3.62 -8.38
N TYR A 366 -22.85 -4.21 -9.34
CA TYR A 366 -22.93 -5.62 -9.69
C TYR A 366 -22.56 -6.55 -8.53
N TRP A 367 -21.39 -6.33 -7.90
CA TRP A 367 -20.91 -7.22 -6.83
C TRP A 367 -21.65 -7.02 -5.50
N SER A 368 -22.37 -5.91 -5.31
CA SER A 368 -23.20 -5.68 -4.12
C SER A 368 -24.69 -6.01 -4.34
N LYS A 369 -25.13 -6.22 -5.59
CA LYS A 369 -26.55 -6.24 -5.99
C LYS A 369 -27.27 -4.91 -5.70
N GLY A 370 -26.58 -3.80 -5.95
CA GLY A 370 -27.10 -2.44 -5.82
C GLY A 370 -27.10 -1.84 -4.42
N THR A 371 -26.53 -2.51 -3.40
CA THR A 371 -26.45 -1.96 -2.04
C THR A 371 -25.28 -0.98 -1.85
N LEU A 372 -24.21 -1.10 -2.63
CA LEU A 372 -23.09 -0.16 -2.61
C LEU A 372 -23.20 0.83 -3.78
N LYS A 373 -23.05 2.12 -3.49
CA LYS A 373 -23.07 3.19 -4.49
C LYS A 373 -21.69 3.84 -4.62
N ALA A 374 -21.16 3.82 -5.84
CA ALA A 374 -19.98 4.59 -6.20
C ALA A 374 -20.35 6.06 -6.40
N LEU A 375 -19.68 6.94 -5.66
CA LEU A 375 -19.78 8.39 -5.74
C LEU A 375 -18.45 8.95 -6.24
N PHE A 376 -18.52 10.07 -6.96
CA PHE A 376 -17.39 10.77 -7.57
C PHE A 376 -17.59 12.29 -7.41
N LEU A 377 -16.52 13.07 -7.52
CA LEU A 377 -16.54 14.52 -7.29
C LEU A 377 -16.12 15.31 -8.55
N GLU A 378 -16.70 16.50 -8.75
CA GLU A 378 -16.41 17.33 -9.93
C GLU A 378 -15.00 17.94 -9.92
N HIS A 379 -14.42 18.25 -8.75
CA HIS A 379 -13.05 18.78 -8.62
C HIS A 379 -11.94 17.75 -8.86
N GLU A 380 -12.29 16.70 -9.59
CA GLU A 380 -11.40 15.70 -10.18
C GLU A 380 -11.48 15.68 -11.73
N GLY A 381 -12.48 16.38 -12.28
CA GLY A 381 -12.64 16.80 -13.69
C GLY A 381 -13.27 15.79 -14.65
N PRO A 382 -14.00 16.22 -15.73
CA PRO A 382 -14.34 17.60 -16.14
C PRO A 382 -15.81 17.84 -16.62
N LYS A 383 -16.22 19.11 -16.85
CA LYS A 383 -17.30 19.51 -17.81
C LYS A 383 -17.26 21.01 -18.24
N LYS A 384 -18.11 21.45 -19.21
CA LYS A 384 -18.15 22.81 -19.86
C LYS A 384 -19.58 23.40 -20.01
N ALA A 385 -19.82 24.72 -19.73
CA ALA A 385 -20.90 25.60 -20.29
C ALA A 385 -20.78 27.10 -19.83
N LYS A 386 -21.62 28.05 -20.33
CA LYS A 386 -21.53 29.56 -20.14
C LYS A 386 -22.92 30.29 -19.96
N GLY A 387 -22.99 31.50 -19.32
CA GLY A 387 -24.17 32.43 -19.28
C GLY A 387 -23.97 33.80 -18.54
N LYS A 388 -24.80 34.87 -18.72
CA LYS A 388 -24.59 36.30 -18.25
C LYS A 388 -25.90 37.17 -18.09
N ALA A 389 -25.90 38.40 -17.50
CA ALA A 389 -27.07 39.31 -17.18
C ALA A 389 -26.81 40.89 -17.19
N THR A 390 -27.85 41.79 -17.09
CA THR A 390 -27.82 43.33 -17.10
C THR A 390 -29.11 44.12 -16.60
N ASP A 391 -29.09 45.49 -16.43
CA ASP A 391 -30.06 46.42 -15.69
C ASP A 391 -30.60 47.77 -16.38
N ASN A 392 -31.61 48.49 -15.76
CA ASN A 392 -31.82 49.99 -15.43
C ASN A 392 -32.43 51.21 -16.29
N VAL A 393 -33.28 52.09 -15.62
CA VAL A 393 -33.39 53.63 -15.46
C VAL A 393 -34.20 54.73 -16.32
N ASP A 394 -34.92 55.67 -15.63
CA ASP A 394 -35.43 57.14 -15.70
C ASP A 394 -35.78 58.09 -16.94
N GLY A 395 -36.35 59.32 -16.67
CA GLY A 395 -36.81 60.42 -17.61
C GLY A 395 -36.86 61.93 -17.08
N VAL A 396 -37.34 62.96 -17.85
CA VAL A 396 -37.21 64.47 -17.62
C VAL A 396 -38.38 65.39 -18.18
N ASP A 397 -38.36 66.73 -17.89
CA ASP A 397 -39.35 67.87 -18.01
C ASP A 397 -39.01 69.01 -19.06
N THR A 398 -39.92 70.00 -19.34
CA THR A 398 -39.70 71.20 -20.23
C THR A 398 -40.51 72.51 -19.93
N THR A 399 -39.98 73.68 -20.34
CA THR A 399 -40.60 75.04 -20.21
C THR A 399 -40.68 75.84 -21.53
N LYS A 400 -41.70 76.74 -21.68
CA LYS A 400 -41.78 77.97 -22.55
C LYS A 400 -43.25 78.40 -22.82
N MET A 401 -43.70 79.63 -22.51
CA MET A 401 -45.02 80.19 -22.95
C MET A 401 -45.16 81.74 -22.75
N ASN A 402 -46.21 82.41 -23.28
CA ASN A 402 -46.16 83.82 -23.76
C ASN A 402 -47.42 84.73 -23.48
N ARG A 403 -47.37 86.01 -23.89
CA ARG A 403 -48.17 87.20 -23.47
C ARG A 403 -49.67 87.09 -23.08
N GLU A 404 -50.56 86.36 -23.76
CA GLU A 404 -51.96 86.24 -23.25
C GLU A 404 -52.01 85.45 -21.94
N GLN A 405 -51.08 84.51 -21.76
CA GLN A 405 -50.91 83.80 -20.50
C GLN A 405 -50.33 84.70 -19.40
N LEU A 406 -49.72 85.84 -19.75
CA LEU A 406 -49.26 86.83 -18.77
C LEU A 406 -50.40 87.66 -18.18
N GLU A 407 -51.52 87.85 -18.88
CA GLU A 407 -52.72 88.52 -18.32
C GLU A 407 -53.53 87.55 -17.43
N ILE A 408 -53.64 86.28 -17.81
CA ILE A 408 -54.13 85.22 -16.92
C ILE A 408 -53.20 85.08 -15.69
N TYR A 409 -51.88 85.15 -15.88
CA TYR A 409 -50.90 85.15 -14.80
C TYR A 409 -50.98 86.41 -13.93
N ALA A 410 -51.35 87.58 -14.46
CA ALA A 410 -51.55 88.79 -13.66
C ALA A 410 -52.79 88.69 -12.75
N HIS A 411 -53.89 88.14 -13.24
CA HIS A 411 -55.05 87.81 -12.40
C HIS A 411 -54.71 86.70 -11.38
N LYS A 412 -53.96 85.69 -11.81
CA LYS A 412 -53.48 84.62 -10.92
C LYS A 412 -52.51 85.15 -9.85
N ILE A 413 -51.69 86.16 -10.15
CA ILE A 413 -50.81 86.84 -9.19
C ILE A 413 -51.61 87.68 -8.19
N LEU A 414 -52.74 88.28 -8.58
CA LEU A 414 -53.64 88.95 -7.64
C LEU A 414 -54.28 87.94 -6.67
N GLU A 415 -54.73 86.80 -7.18
CA GLU A 415 -55.27 85.70 -6.38
C GLU A 415 -54.18 85.04 -5.51
N GLU A 416 -52.96 84.88 -6.03
CA GLU A 416 -51.77 84.47 -5.27
C GLU A 416 -51.33 85.54 -4.27
N MET A 417 -51.61 86.84 -4.45
CA MET A 417 -51.26 87.90 -3.48
C MET A 417 -52.18 87.89 -2.26
N GLU A 418 -53.48 87.63 -2.44
CA GLU A 418 -54.42 87.46 -1.33
C GLU A 418 -54.22 86.11 -0.64
N ARG A 419 -53.93 85.05 -1.41
CA ARG A 419 -53.48 83.76 -0.87
C ARG A 419 -52.17 83.88 -0.09
N GLU A 420 -51.16 84.61 -0.60
CA GLU A 420 -49.92 84.98 0.08
C GLU A 420 -50.18 85.76 1.38
N ARG A 421 -51.29 86.49 1.49
CA ARG A 421 -51.62 87.28 2.69
C ARG A 421 -52.24 86.42 3.79
N GLU A 422 -53.10 85.48 3.41
CA GLU A 422 -53.61 84.44 4.30
C GLU A 422 -52.49 83.47 4.69
N GLU A 423 -51.68 83.04 3.72
CA GLU A 423 -50.47 82.27 3.93
C GLU A 423 -49.47 83.00 4.82
N ARG A 424 -49.28 84.33 4.71
CA ARG A 424 -48.36 85.05 5.62
C ARG A 424 -48.83 85.03 7.07
N ASN A 425 -50.14 85.11 7.33
CA ASN A 425 -50.70 84.93 8.68
C ASN A 425 -50.57 83.47 9.14
N PHE A 426 -50.86 82.51 8.27
CA PHE A 426 -50.69 81.08 8.53
C PHE A 426 -49.22 80.75 8.84
N PHE A 427 -48.27 81.19 8.03
CA PHE A 427 -46.83 81.07 8.21
C PHE A 427 -46.33 81.81 9.45
N GLN A 428 -46.98 82.87 9.91
CA GLN A 428 -46.60 83.52 11.17
C GLN A 428 -47.01 82.66 12.37
N LEU A 429 -48.20 82.05 12.33
CA LEU A 429 -48.69 81.12 13.35
C LEU A 429 -47.92 79.79 13.33
N GLU A 430 -47.64 79.26 12.14
CA GLU A 430 -46.79 78.08 11.93
C GLU A 430 -45.34 78.36 12.31
N ARG A 431 -44.78 79.56 12.08
CA ARG A 431 -43.44 79.92 12.55
C ARG A 431 -43.34 79.91 14.07
N ASP A 432 -44.37 80.40 14.76
CA ASP A 432 -44.36 80.43 16.22
C ASP A 432 -44.57 79.02 16.81
N LYS A 433 -45.37 78.15 16.16
CA LYS A 433 -45.40 76.69 16.43
C LYS A 433 -44.06 76.01 16.11
N LEU A 434 -43.46 76.28 14.95
CA LEU A 434 -42.16 75.75 14.53
C LEU A 434 -41.07 76.17 15.50
N ARG A 435 -41.16 77.35 16.09
CA ARG A 435 -40.26 77.80 17.15
C ARG A 435 -40.46 77.01 18.44
N THR A 436 -41.70 76.76 18.87
CA THR A 436 -41.96 75.90 20.05
C THR A 436 -41.50 74.46 19.81
N PHE A 437 -41.81 73.91 18.64
CA PHE A 437 -41.29 72.62 18.19
C PHE A 437 -39.76 72.62 18.15
N TRP A 438 -39.11 73.64 17.58
CA TRP A 438 -37.65 73.72 17.51
C TRP A 438 -37.01 73.81 18.90
N GLU A 439 -37.59 74.56 19.84
CA GLU A 439 -37.11 74.63 21.23
C GLU A 439 -37.25 73.26 21.93
N ILE A 440 -38.37 72.54 21.74
CA ILE A 440 -38.56 71.17 22.25
C ILE A 440 -37.60 70.17 21.57
N THR A 441 -37.49 70.19 20.25
CA THR A 441 -36.63 69.27 19.48
C THR A 441 -35.16 69.53 19.77
N ARG A 442 -34.78 70.79 20.05
CA ARG A 442 -33.45 71.16 20.52
C ARG A 442 -33.16 70.61 21.92
N HIS A 443 -34.11 70.69 22.85
CA HIS A 443 -33.96 70.10 24.18
C HIS A 443 -33.80 68.57 24.09
N GLN A 444 -34.65 67.91 23.29
CA GLN A 444 -34.56 66.48 23.00
C GLN A 444 -33.25 66.10 22.29
N LEU A 445 -32.74 66.94 21.40
CA LEU A 445 -31.45 66.74 20.73
C LEU A 445 -30.27 66.85 21.71
N ASP A 446 -30.32 67.81 22.64
CA ASP A 446 -29.26 67.99 23.64
C ASP A 446 -29.31 66.90 24.73
N GLU A 447 -30.49 66.37 25.07
CA GLU A 447 -30.67 65.13 25.85
C GLU A 447 -30.13 63.90 25.11
N ALA A 448 -30.49 63.70 23.83
CA ALA A 448 -29.99 62.61 23.01
C ALA A 448 -28.46 62.66 22.88
N ARG A 449 -27.87 63.85 22.71
CA ARG A 449 -26.42 64.08 22.74
C ARG A 449 -25.80 63.75 24.11
N ALA A 450 -26.48 64.00 25.21
CA ALA A 450 -26.03 63.57 26.53
C ALA A 450 -26.02 62.03 26.67
N VAL A 451 -27.07 61.36 26.20
CA VAL A 451 -27.14 59.88 26.16
C VAL A 451 -26.04 59.30 25.26
N VAL A 452 -25.81 59.87 24.07
CA VAL A 452 -24.72 59.43 23.16
C VAL A 452 -23.36 59.58 23.83
N ARG A 453 -23.05 60.72 24.46
CA ARG A 453 -21.76 60.90 25.18
C ARG A 453 -21.58 59.90 26.32
N ASN A 454 -22.64 59.57 27.06
CA ASN A 454 -22.58 58.55 28.10
C ASN A 454 -22.32 57.15 27.51
N LYS A 455 -22.92 56.81 26.36
CA LYS A 455 -22.67 55.54 25.66
C LYS A 455 -21.31 55.46 24.96
N GLU A 456 -20.78 56.59 24.49
CA GLU A 456 -19.39 56.66 24.01
C GLU A 456 -18.40 56.41 25.15
N ARG A 457 -18.65 56.99 26.33
CA ARG A 457 -17.83 56.72 27.52
C ARG A 457 -17.94 55.28 28.01
N GLU A 458 -19.14 54.70 28.11
CA GLU A 458 -19.30 53.26 28.46
C GLU A 458 -18.54 52.36 27.47
N LYS A 459 -18.53 52.73 26.17
CA LYS A 459 -17.81 52.01 25.12
C LYS A 459 -16.28 52.14 25.26
N GLU A 460 -15.77 53.31 25.68
CA GLU A 460 -14.35 53.49 26.01
C GLU A 460 -13.96 52.65 27.24
N GLU A 461 -14.74 52.71 28.32
CA GLU A 461 -14.52 51.89 29.53
C GLU A 461 -14.54 50.37 29.20
N LEU A 462 -15.44 49.92 28.31
CA LEU A 462 -15.45 48.53 27.80
C LEU A 462 -14.24 48.19 26.92
N ALA A 463 -13.79 49.12 26.08
CA ALA A 463 -12.64 48.91 25.21
C ALA A 463 -11.32 48.82 26.00
N GLU A 464 -11.14 49.66 27.02
CA GLU A 464 -9.98 49.61 27.93
C GLU A 464 -9.94 48.29 28.72
N ASN A 465 -11.08 47.84 29.25
CA ASN A 465 -11.20 46.55 29.93
C ASN A 465 -10.86 45.38 29.00
N HIS A 466 -11.40 45.37 27.77
CA HIS A 466 -11.10 44.33 26.79
C HIS A 466 -9.62 44.33 26.36
N GLU A 467 -8.98 45.50 26.24
CA GLU A 467 -7.55 45.60 25.95
C GLU A 467 -6.68 45.10 27.12
N ALA A 468 -7.10 45.30 28.38
CA ALA A 468 -6.45 44.74 29.56
C ALA A 468 -6.55 43.20 29.59
N GLU A 469 -7.72 42.64 29.30
CA GLU A 469 -7.91 41.19 29.15
C GLU A 469 -7.03 40.61 28.03
N LEU A 470 -7.00 41.24 26.85
CA LEU A 470 -6.16 40.81 25.73
C LEU A 470 -4.67 40.76 26.09
N LYS A 471 -4.17 41.70 26.90
CA LYS A 471 -2.78 41.69 27.39
C LYS A 471 -2.53 40.51 28.34
N LEU A 472 -3.48 40.21 29.25
CA LEU A 472 -3.41 39.06 30.14
C LEU A 472 -3.45 37.73 29.37
N TYR A 473 -4.33 37.59 28.39
CA TYR A 473 -4.39 36.40 27.52
C TYR A 473 -3.10 36.25 26.68
N LYS A 474 -2.56 37.33 26.12
CA LYS A 474 -1.30 37.32 25.36
C LYS A 474 -0.09 36.92 26.23
N GLN A 475 -0.09 37.26 27.53
CA GLN A 475 0.88 36.73 28.49
C GLN A 475 0.65 35.24 28.81
N LYS A 476 -0.60 34.82 29.08
CA LYS A 476 -0.93 33.40 29.32
C LYS A 476 -0.51 32.51 28.15
N VAL A 477 -0.78 32.91 26.91
CA VAL A 477 -0.35 32.17 25.70
C VAL A 477 1.17 32.09 25.62
N LYS A 478 1.92 33.18 25.88
CA LYS A 478 3.39 33.12 25.92
C LYS A 478 3.91 32.16 27.00
N HIS A 479 3.28 32.13 28.18
CA HIS A 479 3.66 31.22 29.26
C HIS A 479 3.37 29.76 28.88
N LEU A 480 2.18 29.46 28.37
CA LEU A 480 1.80 28.13 27.84
C LEU A 480 2.71 27.66 26.71
N MET A 481 3.14 28.55 25.80
CA MET A 481 4.09 28.20 24.75
C MET A 481 5.48 27.87 25.30
N TYR A 482 5.94 28.58 26.33
CA TYR A 482 7.22 28.28 27.00
C TYR A 482 7.14 26.96 27.78
N GLU A 483 6.07 26.77 28.56
CA GLU A 483 5.78 25.53 29.30
C GLU A 483 5.69 24.32 28.35
N HIS A 484 4.97 24.45 27.23
CA HIS A 484 4.90 23.40 26.22
C HIS A 484 6.27 23.10 25.58
N GLN A 485 7.08 24.13 25.29
CA GLN A 485 8.44 23.96 24.78
C GLN A 485 9.37 23.25 25.78
N THR A 486 9.22 23.51 27.08
CA THR A 486 9.94 22.83 28.16
C THR A 486 9.47 21.39 28.30
N ASN A 487 8.16 21.14 28.41
CA ASN A 487 7.59 19.80 28.54
C ASN A 487 7.92 18.92 27.33
N LEU A 488 7.97 19.49 26.12
CA LEU A 488 8.41 18.80 24.90
C LEU A 488 9.91 18.43 24.96
N SER A 489 10.75 19.28 25.57
CA SER A 489 12.18 19.01 25.76
C SER A 489 12.42 17.92 26.81
N GLU A 490 11.66 17.94 27.91
CA GLU A 490 11.70 16.94 28.97
C GLU A 490 11.19 15.57 28.48
N THR A 491 10.02 15.54 27.82
CA THR A 491 9.47 14.30 27.20
C THR A 491 10.44 13.68 26.19
N LYS A 492 11.23 14.50 25.48
CA LYS A 492 12.29 14.01 24.57
C LYS A 492 13.50 13.44 25.32
N ALA A 493 13.87 14.01 26.46
CA ALA A 493 14.92 13.45 27.32
C ALA A 493 14.47 12.09 27.89
N ASP A 494 13.25 11.99 28.39
CA ASP A 494 12.67 10.73 28.89
C ASP A 494 12.59 9.66 27.80
N HIS A 495 12.16 10.03 26.58
CA HIS A 495 12.18 9.10 25.45
C HIS A 495 13.59 8.64 25.08
N LEU A 496 14.60 9.51 25.16
CA LEU A 496 15.99 9.12 24.90
C LEU A 496 16.54 8.17 25.98
N VAL A 497 16.17 8.37 27.26
CA VAL A 497 16.53 7.45 28.35
C VAL A 497 15.82 6.11 28.20
N ALA A 498 14.52 6.11 27.91
CA ALA A 498 13.74 4.90 27.67
C ALA A 498 14.23 4.11 26.44
N LEU A 499 14.57 4.81 25.35
CA LEU A 499 15.15 4.20 24.14
C LEU A 499 16.50 3.58 24.45
N LYS A 500 17.33 4.23 25.27
CA LYS A 500 18.64 3.69 25.67
C LYS A 500 18.50 2.46 26.57
N LEU A 501 17.59 2.47 27.56
CA LEU A 501 17.31 1.30 28.39
C LEU A 501 16.82 0.11 27.54
N ALA A 502 15.90 0.35 26.59
CA ALA A 502 15.45 -0.67 25.66
C ALA A 502 16.58 -1.18 24.74
N GLN A 503 17.52 -0.32 24.34
CA GLN A 503 18.71 -0.71 23.57
C GLN A 503 19.66 -1.57 24.42
N ASP A 504 19.92 -1.19 25.68
CA ASP A 504 20.78 -1.93 26.59
C ASP A 504 20.17 -3.32 26.92
N ASP A 505 18.85 -3.40 27.16
CA ASP A 505 18.10 -4.66 27.32
C ASP A 505 18.17 -5.54 26.06
N HIS A 506 18.02 -4.96 24.86
CA HIS A 506 18.18 -5.69 23.60
C HIS A 506 19.60 -6.24 23.42
N VAL A 507 20.64 -5.52 23.85
CA VAL A 507 22.03 -6.01 23.83
C VAL A 507 22.23 -7.18 24.80
N VAL A 508 21.59 -7.17 25.97
CA VAL A 508 21.62 -8.32 26.89
C VAL A 508 20.95 -9.54 26.24
N GLN A 509 19.75 -9.39 25.69
CA GLN A 509 19.04 -10.48 24.98
C GLN A 509 19.81 -10.99 23.76
N GLU A 510 20.46 -10.12 22.99
CA GLU A 510 21.29 -10.53 21.85
C GLU A 510 22.48 -11.39 22.32
N ASN A 511 23.13 -11.03 23.42
CA ASN A 511 24.24 -11.81 23.98
C ASN A 511 23.78 -13.18 24.52
N GLU A 512 22.60 -13.27 25.15
CA GLU A 512 22.01 -14.55 25.55
C GLU A 512 21.70 -15.43 24.32
N LEU A 513 21.06 -14.88 23.28
CA LEU A 513 20.78 -15.59 22.04
C LEU A 513 22.06 -16.04 21.30
N ILE A 514 23.16 -15.26 21.38
CA ILE A 514 24.47 -15.66 20.84
C ILE A 514 25.06 -16.85 21.63
N LYS A 515 24.88 -16.88 22.95
CA LYS A 515 25.31 -17.99 23.81
C LYS A 515 24.52 -19.27 23.48
N ASP A 516 23.19 -19.19 23.46
CA ASP A 516 22.31 -20.31 23.13
C ASP A 516 22.59 -20.88 21.72
N LYS A 517 22.78 -19.99 20.74
CA LYS A 517 23.20 -20.36 19.38
C LYS A 517 24.54 -21.10 19.34
N THR A 518 25.46 -20.76 20.24
CA THR A 518 26.77 -21.41 20.34
C THR A 518 26.65 -22.79 20.98
N GLU A 519 25.81 -22.94 22.01
CA GLU A 519 25.51 -24.22 22.65
C GLU A 519 24.79 -25.18 21.69
N LEU A 520 23.74 -24.72 21.00
CA LEU A 520 23.03 -25.48 19.95
C LEU A 520 23.98 -25.94 18.83
N LYS A 521 24.93 -25.08 18.42
CA LYS A 521 25.93 -25.42 17.40
C LYS A 521 26.92 -26.50 17.85
N ASN A 522 27.17 -26.61 19.16
CA ASN A 522 27.99 -27.71 19.69
C ASN A 522 27.19 -29.02 19.73
N VAL A 523 25.93 -28.99 20.17
CA VAL A 523 25.03 -30.16 20.13
C VAL A 523 24.85 -30.67 18.70
N GLN A 524 24.67 -29.78 17.72
CA GLN A 524 24.59 -30.16 16.30
C GLN A 524 25.86 -30.89 15.83
N LYS A 525 27.05 -30.40 16.18
CA LYS A 525 28.33 -31.06 15.82
C LYS A 525 28.48 -32.44 16.45
N GLU A 526 28.00 -32.64 17.69
CA GLU A 526 28.01 -33.95 18.33
C GLU A 526 27.09 -34.94 17.61
N GLN A 527 25.90 -34.49 17.19
CA GLN A 527 24.99 -35.28 16.37
C GLN A 527 25.57 -35.60 14.98
N GLU A 528 26.15 -34.61 14.28
CA GLU A 528 26.83 -34.82 12.99
C GLU A 528 27.97 -35.86 13.10
N LEU A 529 28.74 -35.82 14.20
CA LEU A 529 29.80 -36.79 14.46
C LEU A 529 29.24 -38.19 14.75
N ALA A 530 28.13 -38.30 15.47
CA ALA A 530 27.44 -39.56 15.72
C ALA A 530 26.95 -40.20 14.41
N TYR A 531 26.23 -39.46 13.56
CA TYR A 531 25.77 -39.94 12.25
C TYR A 531 26.94 -40.31 11.34
N MET A 532 28.05 -39.56 11.35
CA MET A 532 29.23 -39.89 10.56
C MET A 532 29.85 -41.23 10.97
N ASN A 533 29.85 -41.55 12.28
CA ASN A 533 30.33 -42.83 12.79
C ASN A 533 29.38 -43.98 12.42
N GLU A 534 28.07 -43.77 12.48
CA GLU A 534 27.07 -44.76 12.06
C GLU A 534 27.16 -45.07 10.55
N ILE A 535 27.27 -44.05 9.70
CA ILE A 535 27.50 -44.20 8.25
C ILE A 535 28.83 -44.95 7.99
N ARG A 536 29.87 -44.72 8.81
CA ARG A 536 31.14 -45.45 8.69
C ARG A 536 30.99 -46.93 9.05
N ALA A 537 30.23 -47.25 10.10
CA ALA A 537 29.93 -48.63 10.48
C ALA A 537 29.12 -49.37 9.39
N LEU A 538 28.07 -48.74 8.85
CA LEU A 538 27.28 -49.30 7.75
C LEU A 538 28.12 -49.54 6.49
N LYS A 539 29.03 -48.62 6.13
CA LYS A 539 29.95 -48.79 5.00
C LYS A 539 30.94 -49.94 5.21
N LEU A 540 31.44 -50.13 6.43
CA LEU A 540 32.31 -51.25 6.76
C LEU A 540 31.56 -52.58 6.62
N HIS A 541 30.37 -52.68 7.20
CA HIS A 541 29.53 -53.89 7.14
C HIS A 541 29.18 -54.27 5.70
N ASN A 542 28.72 -53.32 4.88
CA ASN A 542 28.43 -53.57 3.46
C ASN A 542 29.70 -53.98 2.67
N SER A 543 30.89 -53.51 3.05
CA SER A 543 32.16 -53.93 2.45
C SER A 543 32.51 -55.38 2.81
N GLU A 544 32.20 -55.83 4.03
CA GLU A 544 32.37 -57.23 4.45
C GLU A 544 31.38 -58.15 3.73
N GLU A 545 30.10 -57.74 3.63
CA GLU A 545 29.09 -58.49 2.87
C GLU A 545 29.45 -58.63 1.39
N MET A 546 29.88 -57.55 0.73
CA MET A 546 30.38 -57.63 -0.65
C MET A 546 31.58 -58.56 -0.77
N SER A 547 32.55 -58.51 0.15
CA SER A 547 33.71 -59.40 0.11
C SER A 547 33.32 -60.87 0.25
N ASN A 548 32.37 -61.18 1.14
CA ASN A 548 31.84 -62.54 1.31
C ASN A 548 31.06 -63.01 0.07
N MET A 549 30.29 -62.12 -0.55
CA MET A 549 29.56 -62.43 -1.78
C MET A 549 30.51 -62.66 -2.98
N MET A 550 31.57 -61.86 -3.12
CA MET A 550 32.59 -62.06 -4.16
C MET A 550 33.31 -63.41 -3.99
N LYS A 551 33.74 -63.76 -2.78
CA LYS A 551 34.35 -65.07 -2.48
C LYS A 551 33.41 -66.24 -2.81
N LYS A 552 32.11 -66.09 -2.57
CA LYS A 552 31.12 -67.12 -2.92
C LYS A 552 31.02 -67.31 -4.44
N PHE A 553 30.91 -66.22 -5.19
CA PHE A 553 30.87 -66.29 -6.66
C PHE A 553 32.18 -66.83 -7.26
N GLU A 554 33.33 -66.50 -6.67
CA GLU A 554 34.63 -67.04 -7.08
C GLU A 554 34.70 -68.56 -6.87
N SER A 555 34.22 -69.07 -5.72
CA SER A 555 34.10 -70.51 -5.45
C SER A 555 33.14 -71.21 -6.43
N GLU A 556 31.96 -70.62 -6.67
CA GLU A 556 30.96 -71.17 -7.61
C GLU A 556 31.48 -71.21 -9.05
N ALA A 557 32.28 -70.22 -9.47
CA ALA A 557 32.92 -70.18 -10.79
C ALA A 557 33.97 -71.30 -10.96
N VAL A 558 34.82 -71.52 -9.95
CA VAL A 558 35.85 -72.58 -9.97
C VAL A 558 35.20 -73.98 -9.98
N GLU A 559 34.16 -74.21 -9.18
CA GLU A 559 33.41 -75.48 -9.21
C GLU A 559 32.77 -75.74 -10.58
N LEU A 560 32.23 -74.68 -11.22
CA LEU A 560 31.62 -74.79 -12.54
C LEU A 560 32.66 -75.11 -13.63
N GLU A 561 33.84 -74.46 -13.58
CA GLU A 561 34.95 -74.69 -14.50
C GLU A 561 35.45 -76.13 -14.41
N GLN A 562 35.77 -76.62 -13.19
CA GLN A 562 36.18 -78.02 -12.97
C GLN A 562 35.15 -79.03 -13.50
N LYS A 563 33.85 -78.75 -13.33
CA LYS A 563 32.76 -79.61 -13.79
C LYS A 563 32.64 -79.65 -15.32
N TYR A 564 32.97 -78.56 -16.02
CA TYR A 564 33.04 -78.56 -17.48
C TYR A 564 34.32 -79.21 -18.01
N GLU A 565 35.45 -79.02 -17.34
CA GLU A 565 36.72 -79.66 -17.71
C GLU A 565 36.63 -81.20 -17.57
N GLN A 566 36.09 -81.71 -16.47
CA GLN A 566 35.81 -83.15 -16.30
C GLN A 566 34.90 -83.71 -17.41
N LYS A 567 33.87 -82.97 -17.82
CA LYS A 567 33.00 -83.36 -18.95
C LYS A 567 33.75 -83.40 -20.27
N LEU A 568 34.64 -82.44 -20.52
CA LEU A 568 35.45 -82.36 -21.72
C LEU A 568 36.38 -83.58 -21.81
N THR A 569 37.11 -83.88 -20.73
CA THR A 569 38.01 -85.04 -20.63
C THR A 569 37.25 -86.35 -20.84
N SER A 570 36.10 -86.53 -20.20
CA SER A 570 35.28 -87.74 -20.35
C SER A 570 34.76 -87.94 -21.78
N GLN A 571 34.36 -86.86 -22.48
CA GLN A 571 33.99 -86.97 -23.90
C GLN A 571 35.21 -87.27 -24.79
N TYR A 572 36.37 -86.69 -24.49
CA TYR A 572 37.60 -86.92 -25.24
C TYR A 572 38.08 -88.39 -25.12
N GLU A 573 38.07 -88.96 -23.91
CA GLU A 573 38.36 -90.37 -23.66
C GLU A 573 37.37 -91.30 -24.38
N SER A 574 36.06 -90.98 -24.34
CA SER A 574 35.02 -91.74 -25.05
C SER A 574 35.24 -91.73 -26.58
N LEU A 575 35.65 -90.57 -27.13
CA LEU A 575 35.94 -90.43 -28.55
C LEU A 575 37.19 -91.22 -28.97
N ILE A 576 38.26 -91.19 -28.16
CA ILE A 576 39.47 -91.99 -28.36
C ILE A 576 39.15 -93.49 -28.30
N LEU A 577 38.38 -93.93 -27.32
CA LEU A 577 37.98 -95.33 -27.18
C LEU A 577 37.19 -95.80 -28.42
N LYS A 578 36.22 -95.01 -28.86
CA LYS A 578 35.44 -95.28 -30.07
C LYS A 578 36.34 -95.39 -31.30
N HIS A 579 37.24 -94.42 -31.52
CA HIS A 579 38.16 -94.44 -32.65
C HIS A 579 39.10 -95.65 -32.63
N ARG A 580 39.56 -96.05 -31.43
CA ARG A 580 40.39 -97.26 -31.25
C ARG A 580 39.61 -98.54 -31.57
N MET A 581 38.34 -98.64 -31.16
CA MET A 581 37.47 -99.76 -31.53
C MET A 581 37.22 -99.82 -33.05
N GLU A 582 36.96 -98.68 -33.70
CA GLU A 582 36.81 -98.58 -35.16
C GLU A 582 38.08 -99.04 -35.90
N ILE A 583 39.28 -98.68 -35.40
CA ILE A 583 40.56 -99.16 -35.93
C ILE A 583 40.68 -100.67 -35.80
N THR A 584 40.44 -101.24 -34.61
CA THR A 584 40.54 -102.70 -34.38
C THR A 584 39.53 -103.47 -35.23
N GLU A 585 38.30 -102.99 -35.40
CA GLU A 585 37.30 -103.62 -36.28
C GLU A 585 37.75 -103.59 -37.76
N VAL A 586 38.38 -102.50 -38.20
CA VAL A 586 38.98 -102.39 -39.54
C VAL A 586 40.19 -103.32 -39.69
N GLU A 587 41.02 -103.48 -38.66
CA GLU A 587 42.15 -104.42 -38.65
C GLU A 587 41.67 -105.88 -38.69
N GLU A 588 40.65 -106.26 -37.90
CA GLU A 588 40.04 -107.59 -37.96
C GLU A 588 39.44 -107.87 -39.33
N ARG A 589 38.68 -106.92 -39.91
CA ARG A 589 38.14 -107.05 -41.27
C ARG A 589 39.26 -107.20 -42.32
N LYS A 590 40.36 -106.44 -42.22
CA LYS A 590 41.53 -106.58 -43.09
C LYS A 590 42.24 -107.92 -42.89
N ASN A 591 42.43 -108.38 -41.66
CA ASN A 591 43.09 -109.65 -41.35
C ASN A 591 42.26 -110.84 -41.82
N ALA A 592 40.94 -110.80 -41.67
CA ALA A 592 40.03 -111.79 -42.25
C ALA A 592 40.08 -111.77 -43.80
N GLN A 593 40.18 -110.60 -44.42
CA GLN A 593 40.36 -110.48 -45.87
C GLN A 593 41.73 -111.01 -46.32
N ILE A 594 42.82 -110.78 -45.57
CA ILE A 594 44.15 -111.35 -45.81
C ILE A 594 44.12 -112.87 -45.66
N ALA A 595 43.48 -113.42 -44.63
CA ALA A 595 43.35 -114.87 -44.44
C ALA A 595 42.56 -115.53 -45.58
N ASN A 596 41.46 -114.90 -46.02
CA ASN A 596 40.73 -115.32 -47.21
C ASN A 596 41.58 -115.19 -48.48
N LEU A 597 42.40 -114.14 -48.61
CA LEU A 597 43.30 -113.96 -49.75
C LEU A 597 44.39 -115.05 -49.79
N ILE A 598 44.98 -115.39 -48.64
CA ILE A 598 45.95 -116.49 -48.49
C ILE A 598 45.30 -117.83 -48.89
N LYS A 599 44.10 -118.13 -48.38
CA LYS A 599 43.35 -119.33 -48.74
C LYS A 599 43.00 -119.37 -50.23
N ASN A 600 42.60 -118.24 -50.81
CA ASN A 600 42.37 -118.11 -52.24
C ASN A 600 43.67 -118.26 -53.05
N HIS A 601 44.81 -117.80 -52.53
CA HIS A 601 46.12 -118.04 -53.13
C HIS A 601 46.58 -119.49 -53.00
N GLU A 602 46.27 -120.23 -51.92
CA GLU A 602 46.52 -121.67 -51.83
C GLU A 602 45.66 -122.47 -52.81
N ASN A 603 44.37 -122.12 -52.93
CA ASN A 603 43.49 -122.68 -53.95
C ASN A 603 44.01 -122.37 -55.35
N ALA A 604 44.31 -121.10 -55.64
CA ALA A 604 44.84 -120.67 -56.92
C ALA A 604 46.24 -121.26 -57.22
N PHE A 605 47.06 -121.54 -56.21
CA PHE A 605 48.36 -122.22 -56.38
C PHE A 605 48.17 -123.72 -56.64
N THR A 606 47.14 -124.33 -56.07
CA THR A 606 46.71 -125.71 -56.38
C THR A 606 46.17 -125.79 -57.81
N GLU A 607 45.33 -124.84 -58.21
CA GLU A 607 44.88 -124.66 -59.59
C GLU A 607 46.06 -124.35 -60.52
N MET A 608 47.03 -123.53 -60.10
CA MET A 608 48.23 -123.20 -60.89
C MET A 608 49.14 -124.42 -61.07
N LYS A 609 49.23 -125.30 -60.06
CA LYS A 609 49.94 -126.59 -60.15
C LYS A 609 49.28 -127.54 -61.15
N ASN A 610 47.94 -127.55 -61.21
CA ASN A 610 47.19 -128.27 -62.23
C ASN A 610 47.36 -127.61 -63.62
N TYR A 611 47.30 -126.28 -63.68
CA TYR A 611 47.48 -125.47 -64.88
C TYR A 611 48.90 -125.55 -65.47
N TYR A 612 49.95 -125.75 -64.66
CA TYR A 612 51.30 -126.02 -65.15
C TYR A 612 51.48 -127.43 -65.73
N ASN A 613 50.66 -128.40 -65.33
CA ASN A 613 50.54 -129.67 -66.06
C ASN A 613 49.88 -129.45 -67.44
N ASP A 614 48.90 -128.56 -67.55
CA ASP A 614 48.22 -128.24 -68.82
C ASP A 614 49.02 -127.26 -69.71
N ILE A 615 49.86 -126.38 -69.15
CA ILE A 615 50.62 -125.35 -69.88
C ILE A 615 51.78 -125.92 -70.71
N THR A 616 52.29 -127.11 -70.37
CA THR A 616 53.28 -127.79 -71.23
C THR A 616 52.72 -128.14 -72.62
N LEU A 617 51.39 -128.13 -72.79
CA LEU A 617 50.72 -128.31 -74.08
C LEU A 617 50.41 -126.99 -74.82
N ASN A 618 50.15 -125.87 -74.12
CA ASN A 618 49.74 -124.59 -74.73
C ASN A 618 50.87 -123.56 -74.86
N ASN A 619 51.91 -124.03 -75.54
CA ASN A 619 52.95 -123.26 -76.19
C ASN A 619 52.47 -121.96 -76.89
N LEU A 620 53.40 -120.99 -76.97
CA LEU A 620 53.58 -120.02 -78.07
C LEU A 620 52.48 -118.97 -78.38
N SER A 621 51.23 -119.07 -77.91
CA SER A 621 50.11 -118.44 -78.65
C SER A 621 49.76 -116.95 -78.38
N LEU A 622 50.31 -116.23 -77.38
CA LEU A 622 49.78 -114.88 -77.04
C LEU A 622 50.76 -113.76 -76.63
N ILE A 623 52.05 -113.87 -76.96
CA ILE A 623 53.00 -112.74 -76.84
C ILE A 623 52.84 -111.71 -78.01
N LYS A 624 51.94 -111.98 -78.96
CA LYS A 624 51.80 -111.23 -80.21
C LYS A 624 50.96 -109.93 -80.13
N SER A 625 50.20 -109.70 -79.06
CA SER A 625 49.16 -108.64 -79.05
C SER A 625 49.53 -107.33 -78.34
N MET A 626 50.75 -107.16 -77.83
CA MET A 626 51.18 -105.92 -77.13
C MET A 626 51.52 -104.76 -78.09
N LYS A 627 50.77 -104.58 -79.18
CA LYS A 627 51.01 -103.53 -80.19
C LYS A 627 49.84 -102.58 -80.46
N GLU A 628 48.68 -102.83 -79.87
CA GLU A 628 47.50 -101.95 -79.96
C GLU A 628 47.06 -101.54 -78.56
N GLN A 629 47.44 -100.32 -78.15
CA GLN A 629 46.61 -99.41 -77.34
C GLN A 629 47.34 -98.06 -77.16
N MET A 630 47.29 -97.24 -78.21
CA MET A 630 47.58 -95.79 -78.13
C MET A 630 46.44 -94.99 -77.46
N GLU A 631 45.50 -95.66 -76.79
CA GLU A 631 44.27 -95.11 -76.22
C GLU A 631 44.49 -94.18 -75.01
N VAL A 632 45.66 -94.30 -74.35
CA VAL A 632 45.96 -93.63 -73.07
C VAL A 632 45.99 -92.09 -73.17
N MET A 633 46.29 -91.52 -74.35
CA MET A 633 46.36 -90.06 -74.50
C MET A 633 44.99 -89.35 -74.56
N ARG A 634 43.89 -90.06 -74.82
CA ARG A 634 42.56 -89.43 -74.94
C ARG A 634 41.94 -89.02 -73.60
N ASN A 635 42.23 -89.76 -72.52
CA ASN A 635 41.63 -89.53 -71.20
C ASN A 635 42.21 -88.32 -70.41
N ASN A 636 43.35 -87.76 -70.84
CA ASN A 636 43.94 -86.60 -70.15
C ASN A 636 43.26 -85.26 -70.50
N GLU A 637 42.59 -85.16 -71.64
CA GLU A 637 42.00 -83.90 -72.11
C GLU A 637 40.69 -83.54 -71.37
N GLU A 638 39.86 -84.53 -71.02
CA GLU A 638 38.64 -84.32 -70.23
C GLU A 638 38.94 -83.89 -68.79
N ARG A 639 40.05 -84.39 -68.21
CA ARG A 639 40.46 -84.08 -66.83
C ARG A 639 40.83 -82.60 -66.66
N MET A 640 41.57 -82.03 -67.62
CA MET A 640 41.87 -80.59 -67.69
C MET A 640 40.60 -79.73 -67.83
N LYS A 641 39.67 -80.13 -68.71
CA LYS A 641 38.41 -79.40 -68.94
C LYS A 641 37.50 -79.39 -67.71
N LYS A 642 37.62 -80.37 -66.81
CA LYS A 642 36.88 -80.39 -65.53
C LYS A 642 37.46 -79.41 -64.51
N GLN A 643 38.79 -79.39 -64.32
CA GLN A 643 39.46 -78.46 -63.39
C GLN A 643 39.21 -76.99 -63.74
N VAL A 644 39.19 -76.63 -65.04
CA VAL A 644 38.88 -75.25 -65.46
C VAL A 644 37.46 -74.83 -65.07
N ARG A 645 36.48 -75.74 -65.11
CA ARG A 645 35.10 -75.45 -64.68
C ARG A 645 34.99 -75.32 -63.16
N GLU A 646 35.68 -76.18 -62.41
CA GLU A 646 35.73 -76.14 -60.95
C GLU A 646 36.36 -74.81 -60.46
N LEU A 647 37.53 -74.44 -61.00
CA LEU A 647 38.18 -73.15 -60.71
C LEU A 647 37.32 -71.94 -61.10
N THR A 648 36.58 -72.01 -62.22
CA THR A 648 35.68 -70.92 -62.62
C THR A 648 34.48 -70.78 -61.67
N ALA A 649 33.98 -71.88 -61.11
CA ALA A 649 32.91 -71.87 -60.11
C ALA A 649 33.41 -71.34 -58.76
N GLU A 650 34.59 -71.75 -58.31
CA GLU A 650 35.22 -71.22 -57.11
C GLU A 650 35.50 -69.72 -57.21
N ASN A 651 36.03 -69.23 -58.34
CA ASN A 651 36.31 -67.80 -58.52
C ASN A 651 35.01 -66.96 -58.49
N LYS A 652 33.90 -67.51 -58.99
CA LYS A 652 32.57 -66.90 -58.88
C LYS A 652 32.06 -66.87 -57.43
N LYS A 653 32.33 -67.92 -56.64
CA LYS A 653 32.00 -67.99 -55.22
C LYS A 653 32.82 -66.97 -54.41
N TYR A 654 34.15 -66.95 -54.57
CA TYR A 654 35.01 -65.99 -53.88
C TYR A 654 34.67 -64.53 -54.22
N SER A 655 34.25 -64.24 -55.47
CA SER A 655 33.74 -62.91 -55.82
C SER A 655 32.43 -62.53 -55.11
N ALA A 656 31.55 -63.50 -54.81
CA ALA A 656 30.32 -63.26 -54.07
C ALA A 656 30.61 -63.10 -52.56
N ASP A 657 31.46 -63.97 -52.00
CA ASP A 657 31.88 -63.93 -50.59
C ASP A 657 32.63 -62.62 -50.25
N LEU A 658 33.46 -62.13 -51.19
CA LEU A 658 34.15 -60.83 -51.08
C LEU A 658 33.16 -59.67 -51.06
N LYS A 659 32.12 -59.70 -51.91
CA LYS A 659 31.09 -58.66 -51.94
C LYS A 659 30.25 -58.65 -50.66
N ALA A 660 29.84 -59.83 -50.19
CA ALA A 660 29.13 -59.97 -48.92
C ALA A 660 29.97 -59.44 -47.74
N SER A 661 31.27 -59.76 -47.71
CA SER A 661 32.20 -59.24 -46.69
C SER A 661 32.33 -57.70 -46.75
N GLN A 662 32.37 -57.11 -47.95
CA GLN A 662 32.40 -55.65 -48.13
C GLN A 662 31.10 -54.99 -47.65
N GLU A 663 29.94 -55.60 -47.91
CA GLU A 663 28.64 -55.11 -47.43
C GLU A 663 28.54 -55.17 -45.90
N THR A 664 28.99 -56.26 -45.25
CA THR A 664 29.08 -56.31 -43.77
C THR A 664 30.09 -55.32 -43.20
N ALA A 665 31.22 -55.08 -43.87
CA ALA A 665 32.19 -54.07 -43.41
C ALA A 665 31.61 -52.64 -43.49
N ALA A 666 30.81 -52.34 -44.52
CA ALA A 666 30.11 -51.06 -44.62
C ALA A 666 29.06 -50.87 -43.51
N GLU A 667 28.28 -51.91 -43.20
CA GLU A 667 27.27 -51.86 -42.14
C GLU A 667 27.91 -51.79 -40.73
N LEU A 668 28.99 -52.54 -40.47
CA LEU A 668 29.74 -52.42 -39.22
C LEU A 668 30.33 -51.02 -39.00
N ASN A 669 30.90 -50.40 -40.05
CA ASN A 669 31.37 -49.01 -39.97
C ASN A 669 30.23 -48.02 -39.67
N ARG A 670 29.03 -48.25 -40.23
CA ARG A 670 27.83 -47.45 -39.94
C ARG A 670 27.38 -47.60 -38.48
N GLN A 671 27.40 -48.82 -37.94
CA GLN A 671 27.06 -49.09 -36.54
C GLN A 671 28.09 -48.46 -35.58
N LEU A 672 29.37 -48.49 -35.94
CA LEU A 672 30.45 -47.87 -35.16
C LEU A 672 30.27 -46.34 -35.08
N ALA A 673 29.94 -45.69 -36.21
CA ALA A 673 29.62 -44.26 -36.23
C ALA A 673 28.37 -43.90 -35.40
N ASN A 674 27.34 -44.75 -35.37
CA ASN A 674 26.19 -44.57 -34.48
C ASN A 674 26.58 -44.70 -33.00
N TYR A 675 27.35 -45.73 -32.65
CA TYR A 675 27.85 -45.94 -31.29
C TYR A 675 28.69 -44.76 -30.78
N GLU A 676 29.50 -44.16 -31.64
CA GLU A 676 30.31 -42.98 -31.30
C GLU A 676 29.45 -41.73 -31.04
N LYS A 677 28.37 -41.55 -31.81
CA LYS A 677 27.35 -40.52 -31.59
C LYS A 677 26.58 -40.74 -30.29
N ASP A 678 26.20 -41.98 -29.99
CA ASP A 678 25.47 -42.33 -28.76
C ASP A 678 26.35 -42.15 -27.52
N LYS A 679 27.64 -42.50 -27.61
CA LYS A 679 28.66 -42.23 -26.59
C LYS A 679 28.78 -40.72 -26.30
N GLN A 680 28.77 -39.88 -27.33
CA GLN A 680 28.79 -38.42 -27.16
C GLN A 680 27.49 -37.87 -26.54
N CYS A 681 26.34 -38.43 -26.92
CA CYS A 681 25.05 -38.11 -26.29
C CYS A 681 25.01 -38.52 -24.80
N LEU A 682 25.57 -39.68 -24.47
CA LEU A 682 25.69 -40.18 -23.09
C LEU A 682 26.55 -39.27 -22.21
N VAL A 683 27.66 -38.74 -22.73
CA VAL A 683 28.50 -37.77 -22.01
C VAL A 683 27.73 -36.48 -21.73
N ASN A 684 26.99 -35.97 -22.71
CA ASN A 684 26.19 -34.75 -22.55
C ASN A 684 25.02 -34.93 -21.58
N THR A 685 24.34 -36.09 -21.59
CA THR A 685 23.28 -36.41 -20.62
C THR A 685 23.84 -36.62 -19.22
N LYS A 686 24.99 -37.28 -19.04
CA LYS A 686 25.67 -37.38 -17.73
C LYS A 686 26.05 -36.01 -17.17
N ARG A 687 26.52 -35.07 -18.02
CA ARG A 687 26.80 -33.69 -17.59
C ARG A 687 25.52 -32.98 -17.13
N ARG A 688 24.43 -33.06 -17.89
CA ARG A 688 23.13 -32.48 -17.50
C ARG A 688 22.57 -33.10 -16.21
N LEU A 689 22.70 -34.43 -16.05
CA LEU A 689 22.29 -35.13 -14.83
C LEU A 689 23.06 -34.61 -13.61
N SER A 690 24.38 -34.43 -13.72
CA SER A 690 25.19 -33.86 -12.64
C SER A 690 24.76 -32.44 -12.26
N THR A 691 24.36 -31.60 -13.22
CA THR A 691 23.79 -30.27 -12.91
C THR A 691 22.45 -30.40 -12.19
N VAL A 692 21.52 -31.19 -12.73
CA VAL A 692 20.17 -31.37 -12.15
C VAL A 692 20.21 -31.99 -10.75
N VAL A 693 21.14 -32.91 -10.47
CA VAL A 693 21.34 -33.47 -9.12
C VAL A 693 21.77 -32.37 -8.15
N LYS A 694 22.72 -31.52 -8.54
CA LYS A 694 23.18 -30.40 -7.70
C LYS A 694 22.07 -29.37 -7.46
N ASP A 695 21.27 -29.05 -8.48
CA ASP A 695 20.13 -28.14 -8.35
C ASP A 695 19.06 -28.72 -7.42
N LEU A 696 18.82 -30.04 -7.47
CA LEU A 696 17.91 -30.76 -6.58
C LEU A 696 18.42 -30.83 -5.12
N GLU A 697 19.73 -30.96 -4.90
CA GLU A 697 20.34 -30.86 -3.57
C GLU A 697 20.17 -29.46 -2.97
N ASN A 698 20.41 -28.40 -3.76
CA ASN A 698 20.19 -27.02 -3.32
C ASN A 698 18.71 -26.76 -2.98
N LEU A 699 17.78 -27.16 -3.85
CA LEU A 699 16.34 -26.97 -3.64
C LEU A 699 15.80 -27.73 -2.42
N LYS A 700 16.35 -28.92 -2.12
CA LYS A 700 16.02 -29.64 -0.87
C LYS A 700 16.42 -28.85 0.36
N TRP A 701 17.65 -28.34 0.39
CA TRP A 701 18.14 -27.54 1.51
C TRP A 701 17.35 -26.23 1.68
N GLU A 702 17.01 -25.55 0.59
CA GLU A 702 16.14 -24.37 0.64
C GLU A 702 14.74 -24.69 1.18
N ASN A 703 14.17 -25.85 0.80
CA ASN A 703 12.87 -26.31 1.30
C ASN A 703 12.91 -26.64 2.80
N GLU A 704 13.92 -27.38 3.27
CA GLU A 704 14.10 -27.69 4.71
C GLU A 704 14.24 -26.41 5.55
N VAL A 705 14.98 -25.41 5.06
CA VAL A 705 15.12 -24.09 5.73
C VAL A 705 13.80 -23.32 5.73
N LEU A 706 12.97 -23.43 4.70
CA LEU A 706 11.64 -22.81 4.65
C LEU A 706 10.64 -23.50 5.57
N GLU A 707 10.66 -24.83 5.66
CA GLU A 707 9.81 -25.63 6.57
C GLU A 707 10.10 -25.26 8.03
N LEU A 708 11.38 -25.24 8.45
CA LEU A 708 11.77 -24.83 9.80
C LEU A 708 11.35 -23.38 10.14
N ARG A 709 11.39 -22.46 9.17
CA ARG A 709 10.90 -21.08 9.35
C ARG A 709 9.37 -21.02 9.46
N PHE A 710 8.67 -21.85 8.69
CA PHE A 710 7.23 -21.95 8.74
C PHE A 710 6.74 -22.50 10.08
N GLU A 711 7.34 -23.59 10.58
CA GLU A 711 7.03 -24.15 11.90
C GLU A 711 7.26 -23.15 13.03
N LYS A 712 8.39 -22.42 13.01
CA LYS A 712 8.65 -21.36 13.99
C LYS A 712 7.58 -20.26 13.95
N CYS A 713 7.24 -19.75 12.76
CA CYS A 713 6.24 -18.71 12.62
C CYS A 713 4.82 -19.18 13.01
N GLN A 714 4.52 -20.46 12.77
CA GLN A 714 3.28 -21.08 13.24
C GLN A 714 3.24 -21.16 14.77
N SER A 715 4.33 -21.56 15.43
CA SER A 715 4.44 -21.59 16.89
C SER A 715 4.25 -20.19 17.51
N GLU A 716 4.92 -19.17 16.96
CA GLU A 716 4.78 -17.76 17.40
C GLU A 716 3.33 -17.26 17.24
N ARG A 717 2.65 -17.60 16.14
CA ARG A 717 1.23 -17.28 15.92
C ARG A 717 0.34 -17.94 16.96
N ASP A 718 0.54 -19.22 17.23
CA ASP A 718 -0.32 -20.01 18.11
C ASP A 718 -0.13 -19.62 19.58
N GLU A 719 1.10 -19.28 19.98
CA GLU A 719 1.38 -18.66 21.28
C GLU A 719 0.70 -17.28 21.41
N LEU A 720 0.84 -16.41 20.41
CA LEU A 720 0.24 -15.07 20.44
C LEU A 720 -1.30 -15.15 20.52
N HIS A 721 -1.91 -16.11 19.82
CA HIS A 721 -3.35 -16.36 19.90
C HIS A 721 -3.76 -16.83 21.31
N SER A 722 -3.02 -17.76 21.90
CA SER A 722 -3.27 -18.25 23.27
C SER A 722 -3.16 -17.14 24.33
N ARG A 723 -2.11 -16.30 24.24
CA ARG A 723 -1.93 -15.12 25.11
C ARG A 723 -3.07 -14.11 24.96
N PHE A 724 -3.52 -13.84 23.72
CA PHE A 724 -4.61 -12.92 23.44
C PHE A 724 -5.95 -13.40 24.02
N VAL A 725 -6.29 -14.68 23.82
CA VAL A 725 -7.51 -15.29 24.38
C VAL A 725 -7.50 -15.25 25.91
N SER A 726 -6.35 -15.59 26.52
CA SER A 726 -6.19 -15.56 27.99
C SER A 726 -6.38 -14.15 28.56
N ALA A 727 -5.79 -13.13 27.92
CA ALA A 727 -5.91 -11.74 28.34
C ALA A 727 -7.37 -11.22 28.25
N ILE A 728 -8.13 -11.63 27.23
CA ILE A 728 -9.56 -11.30 27.11
C ILE A 728 -10.36 -11.94 28.25
N PHE A 729 -10.14 -13.22 28.55
CA PHE A 729 -10.87 -13.89 29.64
C PHE A 729 -10.58 -13.27 31.00
N GLU A 730 -9.32 -12.92 31.31
CA GLU A 730 -8.99 -12.19 32.54
C GLU A 730 -9.69 -10.83 32.63
N LEU A 731 -9.73 -10.07 31.54
CA LEU A 731 -10.38 -8.75 31.50
C LEU A 731 -11.89 -8.89 31.72
N GLN A 732 -12.53 -9.86 31.04
CA GLN A 732 -13.94 -10.17 31.20
C GLN A 732 -14.28 -10.64 32.62
N GLN A 733 -13.44 -11.48 33.24
CA GLN A 733 -13.65 -11.94 34.61
C GLN A 733 -13.53 -10.79 35.63
N LYS A 734 -12.50 -9.94 35.49
CA LYS A 734 -12.27 -8.76 36.37
C LYS A 734 -13.39 -7.72 36.25
N THR A 735 -13.88 -7.48 35.04
CA THR A 735 -15.01 -6.54 34.80
C THR A 735 -16.35 -7.14 35.23
N GLY A 736 -16.61 -8.41 34.95
CA GLY A 736 -17.83 -9.12 35.37
C GLY A 736 -17.99 -9.14 36.90
N LEU A 737 -16.94 -9.44 37.66
CA LEU A 737 -16.96 -9.38 39.13
C LEU A 737 -17.32 -7.99 39.66
N LYS A 738 -16.82 -6.93 39.00
CA LYS A 738 -17.15 -5.55 39.38
C LYS A 738 -18.60 -5.20 39.07
N ASN A 739 -19.14 -5.65 37.93
CA ASN A 739 -20.52 -5.41 37.53
C ASN A 739 -21.50 -6.13 38.49
N VAL A 740 -21.29 -7.41 38.80
CA VAL A 740 -22.12 -8.17 39.75
C VAL A 740 -22.12 -7.53 41.15
N LEU A 741 -20.98 -6.97 41.59
CA LEU A 741 -20.92 -6.24 42.87
C LEU A 741 -21.69 -4.90 42.84
N LEU A 742 -21.72 -4.22 41.69
CA LEU A 742 -22.49 -3.00 41.50
C LEU A 742 -23.99 -3.29 41.41
N GLU A 743 -24.39 -4.31 40.65
CA GLU A 743 -25.78 -4.79 40.55
C GLU A 743 -26.36 -5.11 41.94
N LYS A 744 -25.67 -5.93 42.75
CA LYS A 744 -26.11 -6.25 44.12
C LYS A 744 -26.17 -5.04 45.07
N LYS A 745 -25.37 -4.00 44.82
CA LYS A 745 -25.47 -2.74 45.58
C LYS A 745 -26.68 -1.92 45.14
N LEU A 746 -26.98 -1.92 43.85
CA LEU A 746 -28.09 -1.17 43.25
C LEU A 746 -29.43 -1.81 43.64
N GLU A 747 -29.54 -3.14 43.52
CA GLU A 747 -30.65 -3.96 44.04
C GLU A 747 -30.95 -3.63 45.50
N LYS A 748 -29.96 -3.75 46.39
CA LYS A 748 -30.14 -3.45 47.82
C LYS A 748 -30.44 -1.97 48.14
N LEU A 749 -30.05 -1.04 47.29
CA LEU A 749 -30.44 0.37 47.41
C LEU A 749 -31.89 0.61 46.92
N SER A 750 -32.34 -0.14 45.91
CA SER A 750 -33.73 -0.14 45.44
C SER A 750 -34.66 -0.70 46.51
N ASP A 751 -34.33 -1.84 47.12
CA ASP A 751 -35.10 -2.43 48.24
C ASP A 751 -35.27 -1.42 49.39
N LEU A 752 -34.21 -0.67 49.70
CA LEU A 752 -34.20 0.36 50.74
C LEU A 752 -35.03 1.58 50.34
N LEU A 753 -35.06 1.96 49.06
CA LEU A 753 -35.92 3.03 48.54
C LEU A 753 -37.39 2.63 48.67
N GLU A 754 -37.78 1.47 48.16
CA GLU A 754 -39.16 0.97 48.20
C GLU A 754 -39.68 0.86 49.64
N GLN A 755 -38.87 0.35 50.58
CA GLN A 755 -39.21 0.33 52.01
C GLN A 755 -39.44 1.72 52.60
N ARG A 756 -38.69 2.74 52.15
CA ARG A 756 -38.87 4.13 52.61
C ARG A 756 -40.07 4.81 51.97
N GLU A 757 -40.33 4.59 50.69
CA GLU A 757 -41.51 5.10 50.01
C GLU A 757 -42.80 4.50 50.59
N ALA A 758 -42.79 3.20 50.92
CA ALA A 758 -43.89 2.54 51.63
C ALA A 758 -44.15 3.18 53.02
N GLN A 759 -43.10 3.39 53.83
CA GLN A 759 -43.21 4.06 55.13
C GLN A 759 -43.72 5.51 55.02
N ILE A 760 -43.24 6.27 54.03
CA ILE A 760 -43.70 7.65 53.79
C ILE A 760 -45.18 7.64 53.37
N SER A 761 -45.58 6.71 52.52
CA SER A 761 -46.97 6.57 52.05
C SER A 761 -47.93 6.22 53.20
N GLU A 762 -47.52 5.33 54.10
CA GLU A 762 -48.29 4.96 55.30
C GLU A 762 -48.47 6.16 56.25
N VAL A 763 -47.39 6.90 56.53
CA VAL A 763 -47.42 8.10 57.39
C VAL A 763 -48.29 9.21 56.78
N LEU A 764 -48.21 9.44 55.46
CA LEU A 764 -49.03 10.42 54.77
C LEU A 764 -50.53 10.05 54.79
N ALA A 765 -50.86 8.76 54.65
CA ALA A 765 -52.23 8.28 54.76
C ALA A 765 -52.80 8.44 56.19
N ALA A 766 -51.97 8.19 57.21
CA ALA A 766 -52.37 8.35 58.61
C ALA A 766 -52.57 9.82 59.03
N ALA A 767 -51.86 10.77 58.42
CA ALA A 767 -51.85 12.17 58.83
C ALA A 767 -53.08 13.00 58.39
N GLN A 768 -53.91 12.51 57.46
CA GLN A 768 -55.11 13.18 56.93
C GLN A 768 -54.90 14.65 56.49
N LEU A 769 -53.72 14.97 55.95
CA LEU A 769 -53.38 16.31 55.47
C LEU A 769 -53.97 16.57 54.07
N ASP A 770 -54.24 17.84 53.75
CA ASP A 770 -54.66 18.25 52.41
C ASP A 770 -53.61 17.83 51.35
N PRO A 771 -53.97 16.97 50.36
CA PRO A 771 -53.05 16.50 49.34
C PRO A 771 -52.37 17.62 48.55
N ALA A 772 -53.06 18.74 48.30
CA ALA A 772 -52.50 19.86 47.55
C ALA A 772 -51.40 20.58 48.35
N ALA A 773 -51.62 20.79 49.65
CA ALA A 773 -50.63 21.35 50.55
C ALA A 773 -49.40 20.43 50.69
N VAL A 774 -49.60 19.12 50.86
CA VAL A 774 -48.51 18.13 50.98
C VAL A 774 -47.63 18.12 49.72
N VAL A 775 -48.22 18.07 48.53
CA VAL A 775 -47.46 18.11 47.27
C VAL A 775 -46.68 19.42 47.13
N SER A 776 -47.27 20.56 47.52
CA SER A 776 -46.54 21.84 47.50
C SER A 776 -45.38 21.91 48.49
N VAL A 777 -45.48 21.24 49.65
CA VAL A 777 -44.40 21.19 50.65
C VAL A 777 -43.30 20.24 50.20
N ASN A 778 -43.65 19.04 49.71
CA ASN A 778 -42.70 18.08 49.16
C ASN A 778 -41.90 18.68 48.00
N LYS A 779 -42.55 19.37 47.04
CA LYS A 779 -41.85 20.04 45.94
C LYS A 779 -40.87 21.12 46.43
N LYS A 780 -41.24 21.91 47.44
CA LYS A 780 -40.34 22.91 48.06
C LYS A 780 -39.16 22.25 48.79
N LEU A 781 -39.38 21.08 49.40
CA LEU A 781 -38.33 20.32 50.07
C LEU A 781 -37.38 19.68 49.04
N GLU A 782 -37.90 19.15 47.93
CA GLU A 782 -37.15 18.61 46.81
C GLU A 782 -36.31 19.68 46.10
N ASP A 783 -36.90 20.85 45.82
CA ASP A 783 -36.17 22.03 45.32
C ASP A 783 -35.04 22.45 46.29
N MET A 784 -35.25 22.34 47.61
CA MET A 784 -34.21 22.62 48.62
C MET A 784 -33.13 21.55 48.64
N LEU A 785 -33.49 20.26 48.56
CA LEU A 785 -32.57 19.14 48.52
C LEU A 785 -31.70 19.18 47.27
N ASN A 786 -32.28 19.46 46.10
CA ASN A 786 -31.55 19.63 44.85
C ASN A 786 -30.55 20.80 44.95
N ARG A 787 -30.96 21.97 45.45
CA ARG A 787 -30.03 23.09 45.69
C ARG A 787 -28.90 22.73 46.66
N LYS A 788 -29.19 21.97 47.73
CA LYS A 788 -28.16 21.50 48.67
C LYS A 788 -27.23 20.47 48.04
N ASN A 789 -27.74 19.56 47.20
CA ASN A 789 -26.93 18.57 46.50
C ASN A 789 -25.99 19.23 45.48
N THR A 790 -26.48 20.20 44.70
CA THR A 790 -25.62 21.02 43.83
C THR A 790 -24.55 21.75 44.64
N ALA A 791 -24.92 22.43 45.73
CA ALA A 791 -23.94 23.10 46.59
C ALA A 791 -22.92 22.13 47.22
N ILE A 792 -23.30 20.89 47.54
CA ILE A 792 -22.37 19.84 48.00
C ILE A 792 -21.42 19.43 46.88
N GLN A 793 -21.90 19.27 45.65
CA GLN A 793 -21.05 18.96 44.49
C GLN A 793 -20.06 20.10 44.18
N ASP A 794 -20.54 21.35 44.18
CA ASP A 794 -19.71 22.55 43.98
C ASP A 794 -18.62 22.67 45.07
N LEU A 795 -18.98 22.45 46.34
CA LEU A 795 -18.02 22.46 47.45
C LEU A 795 -17.03 21.29 47.41
N GLN A 796 -17.46 20.10 46.97
CA GLN A 796 -16.54 18.96 46.74
C GLN A 796 -15.56 19.24 45.60
N TYR A 797 -16.03 19.90 44.54
CA TYR A 797 -15.22 20.31 43.40
C TYR A 797 -14.20 21.39 43.79
N GLU A 798 -14.60 22.45 44.50
CA GLU A 798 -13.67 23.47 45.00
C GLU A 798 -12.70 22.90 46.05
N LEU A 799 -13.12 21.97 46.91
CA LEU A 799 -12.21 21.25 47.81
C LEU A 799 -11.17 20.43 47.03
N ALA A 800 -11.58 19.70 45.99
CA ALA A 800 -10.68 18.93 45.13
C ALA A 800 -9.66 19.84 44.42
N LYS A 801 -10.10 21.00 43.93
CA LYS A 801 -9.28 22.03 43.29
C LYS A 801 -8.29 22.68 44.26
N VAL A 802 -8.71 22.98 45.50
CA VAL A 802 -7.84 23.54 46.55
C VAL A 802 -6.81 22.51 47.04
N CYS A 803 -7.21 21.27 47.32
CA CYS A 803 -6.27 20.21 47.71
C CYS A 803 -5.22 19.95 46.62
N LYS A 804 -5.63 20.02 45.35
CA LYS A 804 -4.70 19.87 44.23
C LYS A 804 -3.78 21.08 44.06
N ALA A 805 -4.29 22.31 44.18
CA ALA A 805 -3.45 23.51 44.18
C ALA A 805 -2.41 23.51 45.32
N HIS A 806 -2.77 22.96 46.48
CA HIS A 806 -1.86 22.74 47.60
C HIS A 806 -0.78 21.68 47.28
N ASP A 807 -1.15 20.55 46.67
CA ASP A 807 -0.19 19.51 46.31
C ASP A 807 0.74 19.94 45.15
N ASP A 808 0.22 20.69 44.16
CA ASP A 808 0.99 21.34 43.09
C ASP A 808 2.00 22.35 43.68
N LEU A 809 1.55 23.17 44.66
CA LEU A 809 2.40 24.13 45.37
C LEU A 809 3.51 23.44 46.20
N LEU A 810 3.17 22.34 46.90
CA LEU A 810 4.16 21.53 47.61
C LEU A 810 5.19 20.93 46.65
N ALA A 811 4.78 20.42 45.49
CA ALA A 811 5.68 19.89 44.48
C ALA A 811 6.63 20.99 43.94
N ALA A 812 6.11 22.20 43.70
CA ALA A 812 6.92 23.35 43.28
C ALA A 812 7.94 23.78 44.36
N TYR A 813 7.54 23.84 45.63
CA TYR A 813 8.47 24.12 46.74
C TYR A 813 9.52 23.01 46.91
N GLU A 814 9.12 21.74 46.85
CA GLU A 814 10.02 20.58 46.89
C GLU A 814 11.06 20.64 45.76
N SER A 815 10.64 21.00 44.54
CA SER A 815 11.51 21.20 43.38
C SER A 815 12.49 22.37 43.59
N LYS A 816 12.01 23.53 44.10
CA LYS A 816 12.88 24.68 44.37
C LYS A 816 13.88 24.46 45.50
N LEU A 817 13.50 23.77 46.58
CA LEU A 817 14.45 23.40 47.64
C LEU A 817 15.57 22.51 47.09
N GLN A 818 15.22 21.55 46.23
CA GLN A 818 16.18 20.69 45.55
C GLN A 818 17.08 21.45 44.56
N GLU A 819 16.55 22.45 43.84
CA GLU A 819 17.33 23.35 42.97
C GLU A 819 18.36 24.18 43.76
N TYR A 820 18.01 24.63 44.97
CA TYR A 820 18.95 25.29 45.89
C TYR A 820 19.83 24.32 46.70
N GLY A 821 19.77 23.02 46.43
CA GLY A 821 20.60 22.00 47.06
C GLY A 821 20.21 21.65 48.50
N ILE A 822 19.04 22.08 48.98
CA ILE A 822 18.53 21.80 50.32
C ILE A 822 17.77 20.45 50.29
N PRO A 823 18.26 19.39 50.95
CA PRO A 823 17.59 18.09 50.98
C PRO A 823 16.26 18.17 51.75
N LYS A 824 15.23 17.43 51.30
CA LYS A 824 13.92 17.37 51.97
C LYS A 824 13.98 16.97 53.45
N SER A 825 15.02 16.26 53.88
CA SER A 825 15.26 15.88 55.28
C SER A 825 15.61 17.06 56.20
N GLU A 826 16.07 18.19 55.67
CA GLU A 826 16.44 19.37 56.47
C GLU A 826 15.24 20.26 56.86
N LEU A 827 14.06 20.01 56.28
CA LEU A 827 12.82 20.75 56.61
C LEU A 827 12.32 20.55 58.05
N GLY A 828 12.75 19.48 58.74
CA GLY A 828 12.38 19.20 60.14
C GLY A 828 10.93 18.74 60.38
N PHE A 829 10.05 18.81 59.37
CA PHE A 829 8.69 18.28 59.39
C PHE A 829 8.30 17.70 58.03
N GLN A 830 7.29 16.84 58.00
CA GLN A 830 6.77 16.24 56.76
C GLN A 830 5.43 16.90 56.40
N PRO A 831 5.30 17.57 55.23
CA PRO A 831 4.06 18.24 54.85
C PRO A 831 2.93 17.24 54.60
N LEU A 832 1.76 17.50 55.20
CA LEU A 832 0.61 16.61 55.15
C LEU A 832 -0.14 16.75 53.82
N ARG A 833 -0.13 15.71 52.98
CA ARG A 833 -0.90 15.67 51.74
C ARG A 833 -2.30 15.09 51.99
N MET A 834 -3.35 15.85 51.68
CA MET A 834 -4.73 15.45 51.94
C MET A 834 -5.25 14.47 50.88
N LYS A 835 -5.35 13.18 51.23
CA LYS A 835 -6.04 12.17 50.40
C LYS A 835 -7.55 12.31 50.57
N ILE A 836 -8.22 12.96 49.63
CA ILE A 836 -9.68 12.93 49.51
C ILE A 836 -10.11 11.50 49.19
N ALA A 837 -10.90 10.88 50.07
CA ALA A 837 -11.32 9.50 49.90
C ALA A 837 -12.35 9.36 48.77
N GLY A 838 -11.98 8.67 47.69
CA GLY A 838 -12.87 8.34 46.57
C GLY A 838 -12.53 9.05 45.24
N THR A 839 -11.83 10.18 45.28
CA THR A 839 -11.56 11.01 44.09
C THR A 839 -10.11 10.87 43.64
N LYS A 840 -9.88 10.35 42.43
CA LYS A 840 -8.57 10.46 41.76
C LYS A 840 -8.45 11.85 41.16
N LEU A 841 -7.67 12.73 41.79
CA LEU A 841 -7.30 14.03 41.24
C LEU A 841 -6.47 13.80 39.95
N GLY A 842 -6.91 14.39 38.83
CA GLY A 842 -6.26 14.21 37.52
C GLY A 842 -4.91 14.91 37.42
N LEU A 843 -4.01 14.40 36.56
CA LEU A 843 -2.58 14.76 36.51
C LEU A 843 -2.23 16.13 35.88
N GLY A 844 -3.17 16.86 35.28
CA GLY A 844 -2.89 18.24 34.82
C GLY A 844 -2.74 19.22 35.99
N PRO A 845 -2.46 20.52 35.78
CA PRO A 845 -2.51 21.55 36.83
C PRO A 845 -3.89 21.69 37.52
N ALA A 846 -3.94 22.32 38.70
CA ALA A 846 -5.17 22.59 39.45
C ALA A 846 -6.28 23.33 38.67
N SER A 847 -5.92 24.10 37.64
CA SER A 847 -6.86 24.76 36.71
C SER A 847 -7.62 23.80 35.77
N LEU A 848 -7.19 22.55 35.67
CA LEU A 848 -7.78 21.49 34.83
C LEU A 848 -8.46 20.38 35.66
N VAL A 849 -8.87 20.67 36.90
CA VAL A 849 -9.89 19.84 37.55
C VAL A 849 -11.22 20.13 36.87
N THR A 850 -11.77 19.15 36.15
CA THR A 850 -13.12 19.24 35.57
C THR A 850 -14.10 18.43 36.42
N SER A 851 -15.34 18.89 36.49
CA SER A 851 -16.46 18.07 36.95
C SER A 851 -16.68 16.93 35.94
N ASN A 852 -16.43 15.70 36.37
CA ASN A 852 -16.83 14.48 35.64
C ASN A 852 -18.28 14.13 35.98
#